data_AF-A0A811QFM1-F1
#
_entry.id   AF-A0A811QFM1-F1
#
_cell.length_a   1.000
_cell.length_b   1.000
_cell.length_c   1.000
_cell.angle_alpha   90.00
_cell.angle_beta   90.00
_cell.angle_gamma   90.00
#
_symmetry.space_group_name_H-M   'P 1'
#
loop_
_entity.id
_entity.type
_entity.pdbx_description
1 polymer ?
#
loop_
_entity_poly.entity_id
_entity_poly.type
_entity_poly.pdbx_seq_one_letter_code
_entity_poly.pdbx_strand_id
1 'polypeptide(L)'
;MEIIKLILAKCGGIPGVIVGIAEIIGANIRSYMGTKFLEVLNDHFMGNLETYSKRHWVFEKTKPDNFRGLLSWMQSYFDACSDSLKPCIFYLSIFPRGHNIRRRRLLRRWIAECYSRDTSRGTAEENGEKLISELVDLSIIQHKTSKVLCQVNGFFHEYIISRPLEDNLVFALERNCSLNSERAGQHLTIRSSWDRDDMTVFTSMDLSRLRSLTVFGKWMPFFISTDMRLLRVLDLEDASGITVDDLEQIGKVLPRLKFLSLRRCKNIWRLPESLCGLSQLQTLDVRYTFIVMLPRAIVKLKKLQYVRAGNTISSSDEYDETVASLPAAGVDRTATPLEDGDDGTAATMHAQTGDVQTSTHSTSCMPRSSVSSWLSKFCRTRRLDNGGVKVPAGIGELAALHTLGVVDVNVAGGKASLKELKKFTQLRKLGVCGVSRENWHDLCSVISGHAHLESLSVQVNNDKEGVYARLDDITQAPMTLNSLKLYGHVQILPSWIMHHENLKKGNLEMTVVTQEEIDVIEELRCGDVFHRLCVKPTEDGELHVGKLEDGSRERRDWSGKEFRVRVLEIDCSCRLHVTCGHWVNMYVELLIVRCSSGSSLEVSGLQYLFGLNEVWLRGSYGDELKEDLQRQIDEMPEGKKKPVLKLEEAQPHSS
;
A
#
# COMPACT_ATOMS: atom_id res chain seq x y z
N MET A 1 -1.26 18.00 24.16
CA MET A 1 -1.94 16.72 23.85
C MET A 1 -1.19 15.88 22.81
N GLU A 2 -0.66 16.48 21.74
CA GLU A 2 0.00 15.75 20.65
C GLU A 2 1.25 14.97 21.11
N ILE A 3 2.10 15.56 21.96
CA ILE A 3 3.28 14.88 22.49
C ILE A 3 2.95 13.65 23.36
N ILE A 4 1.84 13.69 24.10
CA ILE A 4 1.37 12.56 24.89
C ILE A 4 0.98 11.40 23.98
N LYS A 5 0.34 11.68 22.83
CA LYS A 5 0.04 10.65 21.82
C LYS A 5 1.32 10.01 21.27
N LEU A 6 2.38 10.81 21.03
CA LEU A 6 3.69 10.29 20.59
C LEU A 6 4.31 9.38 21.65
N ILE A 7 4.29 9.79 22.92
CA ILE A 7 4.80 9.00 24.04
C ILE A 7 3.99 7.70 24.21
N LEU A 8 2.66 7.76 24.15
CA LEU A 8 1.82 6.56 24.21
C LEU A 8 2.10 5.59 23.04
N ALA A 9 2.35 6.13 21.84
CA ALA A 9 2.76 5.31 20.71
C ALA A 9 4.09 4.58 20.97
N LYS A 10 5.06 5.24 21.64
CA LYS A 10 6.32 4.60 22.09
C LYS A 10 6.09 3.50 23.13
N CYS A 11 5.03 3.58 23.94
CA CYS A 11 4.71 2.51 24.89
C CYS A 11 4.21 1.22 24.20
N GLY A 12 3.82 1.28 22.92
CA GLY A 12 3.46 0.10 22.12
C GLY A 12 2.25 -0.68 22.64
N GLY A 13 1.40 -0.08 23.47
CA GLY A 13 0.25 -0.76 24.08
C GLY A 13 0.60 -1.69 25.24
N ILE A 14 1.84 -1.72 25.72
CA ILE A 14 2.26 -2.59 26.82
C ILE A 14 1.82 -1.96 28.15
N PRO A 15 0.89 -2.58 28.91
CA PRO A 15 0.30 -1.94 30.09
C PRO A 15 1.34 -1.51 31.14
N GLY A 16 2.35 -2.35 31.38
CA GLY A 16 3.43 -2.04 32.33
C GLY A 16 4.25 -0.81 31.93
N VAL A 17 4.51 -0.61 30.62
CA VAL A 17 5.22 0.58 30.12
C VAL A 17 4.35 1.82 30.26
N ILE A 18 3.05 1.71 29.94
CA ILE A 18 2.12 2.84 30.00
C ILE A 18 1.96 3.33 31.43
N VAL A 19 1.68 2.43 32.38
CA VAL A 19 1.57 2.76 33.81
C VAL A 19 2.86 3.41 34.28
N GLY A 20 3.98 2.83 33.88
CA GLY A 20 5.27 3.35 34.24
C GLY A 20 5.57 4.77 33.75
N ILE A 21 5.34 5.04 32.46
CA ILE A 21 5.50 6.38 31.92
C ILE A 21 4.53 7.37 32.57
N ALA A 22 3.31 6.94 32.91
CA ALA A 22 2.35 7.78 33.63
C ALA A 22 2.86 8.17 35.02
N GLU A 23 3.51 7.26 35.76
CA GLU A 23 4.15 7.56 37.04
C GLU A 23 5.30 8.59 36.88
N ILE A 24 6.16 8.42 35.87
CA ILE A 24 7.26 9.35 35.55
C ILE A 24 6.71 10.75 35.26
N ILE A 25 5.65 10.83 34.46
CA ILE A 25 5.00 12.10 34.14
C ILE A 25 4.36 12.70 35.40
N GLY A 26 3.59 11.91 36.17
CA GLY A 26 2.91 12.36 37.38
C GLY A 26 3.84 12.94 38.45
N ALA A 27 5.05 12.38 38.57
CA ALA A 27 6.08 12.86 39.50
C ALA A 27 6.71 14.20 39.08
N ASN A 28 6.75 14.52 37.78
CA ASN A 28 7.52 15.66 37.24
C ASN A 28 6.66 16.78 36.63
N ILE A 29 5.37 16.51 36.36
CA ILE A 29 4.46 17.46 35.67
C ILE A 29 4.04 18.66 36.53
N ARG A 30 4.25 18.61 37.86
CA ARG A 30 3.94 19.72 38.77
C ARG A 30 5.01 20.83 38.80
N SER A 31 6.07 20.70 38.00
CA SER A 31 7.10 21.72 37.86
C SER A 31 6.73 22.76 36.78
N TYR A 32 7.27 23.99 36.87
CA TYR A 32 7.08 25.10 35.91
C TYR A 32 7.55 24.79 34.46
N MET A 33 7.99 23.56 34.17
CA MET A 33 8.61 23.11 32.92
C MET A 33 7.93 21.87 32.31
N GLY A 34 6.62 21.69 32.55
CA GLY A 34 5.88 20.48 32.18
C GLY A 34 5.94 20.10 30.69
N THR A 35 5.87 21.06 29.76
CA THR A 35 5.93 20.80 28.31
C THR A 35 7.34 20.40 27.86
N LYS A 36 8.36 21.13 28.31
CA LYS A 36 9.77 20.85 28.00
C LYS A 36 10.23 19.48 28.55
N PHE A 37 9.70 19.08 29.71
CA PHE A 37 9.93 17.74 30.24
C PHE A 37 9.37 16.64 29.31
N LEU A 38 8.16 16.84 28.77
CA LEU A 38 7.56 15.87 27.85
C LEU A 38 8.37 15.76 26.54
N GLU A 39 8.96 16.85 26.05
CA GLU A 39 9.89 16.85 24.92
C GLU A 39 11.13 16.02 25.21
N VAL A 40 11.78 16.26 26.35
CA VAL A 40 12.96 15.49 26.78
C VAL A 40 12.62 14.00 26.99
N LEU A 41 11.46 13.71 27.58
CA LEU A 41 10.98 12.33 27.76
C LEU A 41 10.72 11.65 26.42
N ASN A 42 10.15 12.37 25.45
CA ASN A 42 9.96 11.85 24.11
C ASN A 42 11.30 11.60 23.42
N ASP A 43 12.26 12.52 23.50
CA ASP A 43 13.52 12.41 22.77
C ASP A 43 14.45 11.36 23.38
N HIS A 44 14.42 11.20 24.71
CA HIS A 44 15.26 10.24 25.44
C HIS A 44 14.42 9.19 26.18
N PHE A 45 13.42 8.62 25.51
CA PHE A 45 12.44 7.70 26.12
C PHE A 45 13.08 6.54 26.89
N MET A 46 13.96 5.75 26.25
CA MET A 46 14.60 4.61 26.90
C MET A 46 15.58 5.03 28.01
N GLY A 47 16.35 6.10 27.80
CA GLY A 47 17.27 6.61 28.82
C GLY A 47 16.56 7.10 30.09
N ASN A 48 15.37 7.71 29.93
CA ASN A 48 14.54 8.12 31.06
C ASN A 48 13.97 6.91 31.82
N LEU A 49 13.50 5.88 31.11
CA LEU A 49 13.03 4.63 31.74
C LEU A 49 14.14 3.94 32.54
N GLU A 50 15.35 3.85 31.96
CA GLU A 50 16.51 3.27 32.64
C GLU A 50 16.95 4.10 33.86
N THR A 51 16.92 5.42 33.76
CA THR A 51 17.30 6.32 34.86
C THR A 51 16.27 6.31 35.99
N TYR A 52 14.99 6.29 35.66
CA TYR A 52 13.92 6.22 36.64
C TYR A 52 13.97 4.92 37.43
N SER A 53 14.16 3.79 36.74
CA SER A 53 14.36 2.49 37.39
C SER A 53 15.54 2.51 38.39
N LYS A 54 16.64 3.18 38.06
CA LYS A 54 17.79 3.31 38.97
C LYS A 54 17.51 4.20 40.19
N ARG A 55 16.75 5.29 40.03
CA ARG A 55 16.47 6.27 41.09
C ARG A 55 15.40 5.80 42.07
N HIS A 56 14.34 5.16 41.60
CA HIS A 56 13.23 4.71 42.45
C HIS A 56 13.68 3.66 43.49
N TRP A 57 14.65 2.81 43.13
CA TRP A 57 15.28 1.83 44.03
C TRP A 57 15.99 2.46 45.25
N VAL A 58 16.46 3.71 45.15
CA VAL A 58 17.23 4.38 46.21
C VAL A 58 16.33 4.96 47.31
N PHE A 59 15.09 5.35 46.99
CA PHE A 59 14.24 6.15 47.89
C PHE A 59 12.98 5.43 48.40
N GLU A 60 12.50 4.37 47.72
CA GLU A 60 11.22 3.74 48.08
C GLU A 60 11.30 2.20 47.96
N LYS A 61 11.88 1.53 48.96
CA LYS A 61 12.13 0.07 48.99
C LYS A 61 10.88 -0.81 49.07
N THR A 62 9.67 -0.24 49.14
CA THR A 62 8.43 -0.93 49.51
C THR A 62 7.51 -1.26 48.34
N LYS A 63 7.79 -0.81 47.11
CA LYS A 63 7.09 -1.24 45.88
C LYS A 63 8.00 -2.09 44.98
N PRO A 64 7.50 -3.16 44.35
CA PRO A 64 8.29 -3.93 43.39
C PRO A 64 8.71 -3.03 42.21
N ASP A 65 10.00 -3.05 41.91
CA ASP A 65 10.66 -2.23 40.88
C ASP A 65 10.31 -2.76 39.48
N ASN A 66 9.06 -2.53 39.06
CA ASN A 66 8.44 -3.11 37.87
C ASN A 66 9.24 -2.85 36.58
N PHE A 67 9.98 -1.73 36.51
CA PHE A 67 10.75 -1.36 35.32
C PHE A 67 12.08 -2.08 35.20
N ARG A 68 12.77 -2.32 36.33
CA ARG A 68 14.01 -3.10 36.30
C ARG A 68 13.70 -4.52 35.88
N GLY A 69 12.60 -5.07 36.41
CA GLY A 69 12.03 -6.34 35.97
C GLY A 69 11.70 -6.33 34.48
N LEU A 70 11.04 -5.29 33.98
CA LEU A 70 10.69 -5.16 32.55
C LEU A 70 11.93 -5.12 31.64
N LEU A 71 12.92 -4.29 31.94
CA LEU A 71 14.14 -4.19 31.12
C LEU A 71 14.98 -5.47 31.17
N SER A 72 15.05 -6.13 32.34
CA SER A 72 15.71 -7.43 32.48
C SER A 72 14.97 -8.52 31.71
N TRP A 73 13.64 -8.50 31.76
CA TRP A 73 12.79 -9.37 30.94
C TRP A 73 13.01 -9.12 29.46
N MET A 74 13.07 -7.86 29.00
CA MET A 74 13.37 -7.55 27.61
C MET A 74 14.74 -8.06 27.19
N GLN A 75 15.77 -7.85 28.01
CA GLN A 75 17.09 -8.36 27.68
C GLN A 75 17.07 -9.89 27.52
N SER A 76 16.49 -10.60 28.49
CA SER A 76 16.30 -12.06 28.44
C SER A 76 15.49 -12.49 27.22
N TYR A 77 14.44 -11.73 26.88
CA TYR A 77 13.57 -11.97 25.74
C TYR A 77 14.34 -11.89 24.41
N PHE A 78 15.18 -10.87 24.24
CA PHE A 78 16.03 -10.72 23.06
C PHE A 78 17.19 -11.72 23.05
N ASP A 79 17.74 -12.07 24.21
CA ASP A 79 18.81 -13.06 24.34
C ASP A 79 18.33 -14.47 23.94
N ALA A 80 17.08 -14.80 24.27
CA ALA A 80 16.41 -16.04 23.90
C ALA A 80 16.04 -16.14 22.41
N CYS A 81 16.06 -15.03 21.66
CA CYS A 81 15.83 -15.06 20.21
C CYS A 81 16.96 -15.80 19.48
N SER A 82 16.62 -16.51 18.41
CA SER A 82 17.62 -17.23 17.61
C SER A 82 18.62 -16.27 16.94
N ASP A 83 19.84 -16.74 16.68
CA ASP A 83 20.88 -15.95 16.00
C ASP A 83 20.51 -15.60 14.56
N SER A 84 19.61 -16.36 13.93
CA SER A 84 19.01 -16.01 12.64
C SER A 84 17.99 -14.87 12.73
N LEU A 85 17.29 -14.75 13.86
CA LEU A 85 16.24 -13.75 14.06
C LEU A 85 16.79 -12.41 14.53
N LYS A 86 17.79 -12.41 15.44
CA LYS A 86 18.39 -11.19 16.01
C LYS A 86 18.76 -10.14 14.94
N PRO A 87 19.48 -10.48 13.86
CA PRO A 87 19.79 -9.52 12.80
C PRO A 87 18.55 -8.95 12.11
N CYS A 88 17.49 -9.76 11.94
CA CYS A 88 16.21 -9.33 11.36
C CYS A 88 15.46 -8.37 12.29
N ILE A 89 15.55 -8.55 13.62
CA ILE A 89 14.95 -7.64 14.61
C ILE A 89 15.64 -6.26 14.53
N PHE A 90 16.97 -6.21 14.58
CA PHE A 90 17.70 -4.94 14.49
C PHE A 90 17.48 -4.23 13.15
N TYR A 91 17.34 -4.99 12.06
CA TYR A 91 17.03 -4.46 10.75
C TYR A 91 15.73 -3.62 10.72
N LEU A 92 14.75 -3.92 11.59
CA LEU A 92 13.50 -3.17 11.66
C LEU A 92 13.68 -1.72 12.06
N SER A 93 14.77 -1.38 12.76
CA SER A 93 15.10 0.01 13.12
C SER A 93 15.30 0.91 11.90
N ILE A 94 15.56 0.36 10.70
CA ILE A 94 15.63 1.14 9.45
C ILE A 94 14.36 1.96 9.23
N PHE A 95 13.19 1.40 9.58
CA PHE A 95 11.89 2.04 9.35
C PHE A 95 11.54 3.01 10.49
N PRO A 96 10.90 4.16 10.20
CA PRO A 96 10.52 5.11 11.24
C PRO A 96 9.47 4.51 12.18
N ARG A 97 9.40 5.06 13.41
CA ARG A 97 8.36 4.67 14.36
C ARG A 97 6.98 4.89 13.74
N GLY A 98 6.10 3.91 13.90
CA GLY A 98 4.75 3.99 13.36
C GLY A 98 4.68 3.89 11.83
N HIS A 99 5.79 3.65 11.12
CA HIS A 99 5.76 3.51 9.67
C HIS A 99 5.08 2.20 9.26
N ASN A 100 4.16 2.29 8.30
CA ASN A 100 3.51 1.10 7.73
C ASN A 100 4.45 0.44 6.71
N ILE A 101 4.89 -0.77 7.02
CA ILE A 101 5.82 -1.53 6.21
C ILE A 101 5.04 -2.57 5.41
N ARG A 102 5.20 -2.57 4.09
CA ARG A 102 4.64 -3.64 3.26
C ARG A 102 5.43 -4.92 3.49
N ARG A 103 4.77 -6.01 3.87
CA ARG A 103 5.41 -7.31 4.16
C ARG A 103 6.34 -7.77 3.02
N ARG A 104 5.86 -7.68 1.77
CA ARG A 104 6.66 -8.01 0.57
C ARG A 104 7.81 -7.04 0.26
N ARG A 105 7.78 -5.80 0.78
CA ARG A 105 8.93 -4.86 0.69
C ARG A 105 10.03 -5.36 1.62
N LEU A 106 9.67 -5.64 2.87
CA LEU A 106 10.61 -6.16 3.88
C LEU A 106 11.24 -7.48 3.43
N LEU A 107 10.42 -8.44 3.01
CA LEU A 107 10.88 -9.76 2.55
C LEU A 107 11.92 -9.66 1.42
N ARG A 108 11.64 -8.87 0.37
CA ARG A 108 12.54 -8.75 -0.78
C ARG A 108 13.86 -8.06 -0.43
N ARG A 109 13.86 -7.14 0.53
CA ARG A 109 15.09 -6.53 1.05
C ARG A 109 15.93 -7.57 1.80
N TRP A 110 15.30 -8.36 2.67
CA TRP A 110 15.96 -9.47 3.36
C TRP A 110 16.55 -10.52 2.42
N ILE A 111 15.87 -10.83 1.31
CA ILE A 111 16.41 -11.74 0.27
C ILE A 111 17.63 -11.10 -0.43
N ALA A 112 17.52 -9.83 -0.83
CA ALA A 112 18.62 -9.11 -1.49
C ALA A 112 19.89 -9.08 -0.61
N GLU A 113 19.73 -8.86 0.68
CA GLU A 113 20.82 -8.78 1.65
C GLU A 113 21.21 -10.14 2.22
N CYS A 114 20.38 -11.14 1.94
CA CYS A 114 20.53 -12.54 2.25
C CYS A 114 20.44 -12.87 3.75
N TYR A 115 19.53 -12.17 4.44
CA TYR A 115 18.93 -12.56 5.72
C TYR A 115 18.01 -13.77 5.54
N SER A 116 17.38 -13.87 4.37
CA SER A 116 16.69 -15.09 3.92
C SER A 116 17.34 -15.62 2.64
N ARG A 117 17.57 -16.94 2.59
CA ARG A 117 18.22 -17.64 1.48
C ARG A 117 17.50 -18.96 1.20
N ASP A 118 17.71 -19.49 0.01
CA ASP A 118 17.32 -20.85 -0.33
C ASP A 118 18.10 -21.85 0.55
N THR A 119 17.40 -22.82 1.10
CA THR A 119 17.98 -23.93 1.86
C THR A 119 17.42 -25.25 1.32
N SER A 120 17.96 -26.38 1.76
CA SER A 120 17.39 -27.70 1.43
C SER A 120 15.94 -27.88 1.93
N ARG A 121 15.47 -27.01 2.84
CA ARG A 121 14.15 -27.09 3.48
C ARG A 121 13.11 -26.11 2.91
N GLY A 122 13.51 -25.22 2.00
CA GLY A 122 12.60 -24.22 1.44
C GLY A 122 13.30 -23.06 0.76
N THR A 123 12.53 -22.32 -0.03
CA THR A 123 12.96 -21.14 -0.79
C THR A 123 13.24 -19.93 0.11
N ALA A 124 13.97 -18.95 -0.42
CA ALA A 124 14.24 -17.69 0.26
C ALA A 124 12.96 -16.90 0.60
N GLU A 125 11.89 -17.03 -0.20
CA GLU A 125 10.60 -16.43 0.14
C GLU A 125 9.96 -17.15 1.33
N GLU A 126 9.86 -18.48 1.29
CA GLU A 126 9.27 -19.27 2.39
C GLU A 126 10.02 -19.12 3.71
N ASN A 127 11.35 -19.14 3.67
CA ASN A 127 12.18 -18.96 4.86
C ASN A 127 12.03 -17.54 5.44
N GLY A 128 11.90 -16.53 4.58
CA GLY A 128 11.68 -15.17 5.03
C GLY A 128 10.27 -14.95 5.58
N GLU A 129 9.27 -15.60 5.01
CA GLU A 129 7.89 -15.59 5.53
C GLU A 129 7.80 -16.23 6.93
N LYS A 130 8.55 -17.33 7.18
CA LYS A 130 8.68 -17.94 8.52
C LYS A 130 9.26 -16.96 9.53
N LEU A 131 10.34 -16.26 9.18
CA LEU A 131 10.96 -15.23 10.04
C LEU A 131 9.97 -14.11 10.39
N ILE A 132 9.19 -13.63 9.41
CA ILE A 132 8.19 -12.58 9.68
C ILE A 132 7.08 -13.12 10.59
N SER A 133 6.64 -14.37 10.41
CA SER A 133 5.65 -14.99 11.30
C SER A 133 6.17 -15.11 12.73
N GLU A 134 7.42 -15.53 12.92
CA GLU A 134 8.06 -15.56 14.25
C GLU A 134 8.08 -14.17 14.90
N LEU A 135 8.42 -13.11 14.16
CA LEU A 135 8.37 -11.73 14.68
C LEU A 135 6.96 -11.26 15.08
N VAL A 136 5.93 -11.79 14.41
CA VAL A 136 4.53 -11.52 14.74
C VAL A 136 4.11 -12.26 15.99
N ASP A 137 4.48 -13.54 16.11
CA ASP A 137 4.20 -14.35 17.30
C ASP A 137 4.88 -13.76 18.54
N LEU A 138 6.06 -13.17 18.34
CA LEU A 138 6.82 -12.40 19.33
C LEU A 138 6.24 -10.99 19.57
N SER A 139 5.20 -10.56 18.85
CA SER A 139 4.62 -9.20 18.97
C SER A 139 5.60 -8.04 18.73
N ILE A 140 6.79 -8.31 18.18
CA ILE A 140 7.78 -7.29 17.77
C ILE A 140 7.22 -6.51 16.57
N ILE A 141 6.54 -7.22 15.67
CA ILE A 141 5.81 -6.65 14.55
C ILE A 141 4.33 -6.98 14.71
N GLN A 142 3.47 -6.02 14.41
CA GLN A 142 2.02 -6.17 14.43
C GLN A 142 1.46 -6.05 13.01
N HIS A 143 0.46 -6.87 12.70
CA HIS A 143 -0.33 -6.70 11.48
C HIS A 143 -1.22 -5.46 11.60
N LYS A 144 -1.33 -4.70 10.51
CA LYS A 144 -2.42 -3.72 10.38
C LYS A 144 -3.61 -4.37 9.68
N THR A 145 -4.70 -3.61 9.55
CA THR A 145 -6.02 -3.93 8.95
C THR A 145 -6.03 -4.99 7.85
N SER A 146 -4.99 -5.07 7.02
CA SER A 146 -4.72 -6.21 6.13
C SER A 146 -3.38 -6.90 6.47
N LYS A 147 -3.32 -8.24 6.34
CA LYS A 147 -2.05 -9.04 6.47
C LYS A 147 -0.92 -8.56 5.51
N VAL A 148 -1.19 -7.59 4.64
CA VAL A 148 -0.28 -6.98 3.68
C VAL A 148 0.68 -5.97 4.35
N LEU A 149 0.19 -5.24 5.34
CA LEU A 149 0.94 -4.22 6.07
C LEU A 149 1.30 -4.70 7.47
N CYS A 150 2.49 -4.34 7.89
CA CYS A 150 2.97 -4.57 9.23
C CYS A 150 3.65 -3.33 9.80
N GLN A 151 3.65 -3.20 11.11
CA GLN A 151 4.23 -2.07 11.82
C GLN A 151 5.04 -2.61 12.99
N VAL A 152 6.23 -2.06 13.21
CA VAL A 152 7.04 -2.41 14.39
C VAL A 152 6.34 -1.86 15.63
N ASN A 153 6.19 -2.67 16.66
CA ASN A 153 5.65 -2.22 17.94
C ASN A 153 6.53 -1.08 18.49
N GLY A 154 5.88 -0.01 18.96
CA GLY A 154 6.58 1.22 19.36
C GLY A 154 7.62 1.01 20.46
N PHE A 155 7.35 0.14 21.44
CA PHE A 155 8.27 -0.08 22.56
C PHE A 155 9.49 -0.89 22.13
N PHE A 156 9.27 -1.93 21.32
CA PHE A 156 10.35 -2.70 20.73
C PHE A 156 11.20 -1.81 19.81
N HIS A 157 10.59 -0.93 19.02
CA HIS A 157 11.32 0.03 18.18
C HIS A 157 12.26 0.91 19.02
N GLU A 158 11.75 1.53 20.08
CA GLU A 158 12.54 2.38 21.00
C GLU A 158 13.64 1.59 21.71
N TYR A 159 13.38 0.35 22.11
CA TYR A 159 14.39 -0.51 22.72
C TYR A 159 15.49 -0.89 21.72
N ILE A 160 15.14 -1.28 20.49
CA ILE A 160 16.10 -1.66 19.44
C ILE A 160 17.04 -0.50 19.13
N ILE A 161 16.52 0.73 18.96
CA ILE A 161 17.35 1.91 18.66
C ILE A 161 18.22 2.33 19.85
N SER A 162 17.84 1.99 21.08
CA SER A 162 18.61 2.36 22.28
C SER A 162 19.75 1.40 22.60
N ARG A 163 19.76 0.18 22.03
CA ARG A 163 20.83 -0.77 22.32
C ARG A 163 22.09 -0.43 21.53
N PRO A 164 23.26 -0.31 22.17
CA PRO A 164 24.51 -0.21 21.45
C PRO A 164 24.75 -1.53 20.73
N LEU A 165 24.85 -1.49 19.41
CA LEU A 165 25.26 -2.65 18.64
C LEU A 165 26.79 -2.72 18.71
N GLU A 166 27.33 -3.88 19.08
CA GLU A 166 28.78 -4.15 19.00
C GLU A 166 29.34 -3.93 17.59
N ASP A 167 28.46 -3.86 16.57
CA ASP A 167 28.78 -3.68 15.15
C ASP A 167 28.07 -2.49 14.44
N ASN A 168 27.25 -1.69 15.14
CA ASN A 168 26.41 -0.62 14.55
C ASN A 168 25.74 -1.02 13.23
N LEU A 169 25.00 -2.14 13.20
CA LEU A 169 24.38 -2.68 11.98
C LEU A 169 23.54 -1.65 11.22
N VAL A 170 22.75 -0.84 11.93
CA VAL A 170 21.89 0.20 11.35
C VAL A 170 22.30 1.57 11.89
N PHE A 171 22.50 2.52 10.99
CA PHE A 171 22.75 3.91 11.30
C PHE A 171 21.67 4.80 10.70
N ALA A 172 21.13 5.73 11.48
CA ALA A 172 20.09 6.65 11.06
C ALA A 172 20.61 8.09 11.04
N LEU A 173 20.38 8.80 9.94
CA LEU A 173 20.59 10.24 9.81
C LEU A 173 19.27 10.98 10.07
N GLU A 174 19.26 11.83 11.10
CA GLU A 174 18.15 12.66 11.57
C GLU A 174 18.66 13.97 12.23
N ARG A 175 17.77 14.93 12.54
CA ARG A 175 18.13 16.30 12.99
C ARG A 175 19.19 16.36 14.10
N ASN A 176 19.15 15.40 15.03
CA ASN A 176 19.92 15.38 16.28
C ASN A 176 21.12 14.42 16.26
N CYS A 177 21.56 13.93 15.10
CA CYS A 177 22.72 13.05 15.01
C CYS A 177 23.99 13.74 15.51
N SER A 178 24.67 13.12 16.49
CA SER A 178 25.97 13.58 16.97
C SER A 178 27.08 13.17 15.98
N LEU A 179 27.96 14.13 15.68
CA LEU A 179 28.98 14.10 14.61
C LEU A 179 30.15 13.12 14.85
N ASN A 180 29.99 12.13 15.73
CA ASN A 180 31.10 11.33 16.24
C ASN A 180 31.18 9.90 15.65
N SER A 181 30.40 9.59 14.60
CA SER A 181 30.31 8.24 14.04
C SER A 181 31.02 8.12 12.70
N GLU A 182 32.33 7.85 12.74
CA GLU A 182 33.19 7.62 11.57
C GLU A 182 32.81 6.38 10.73
N ARG A 183 31.76 5.63 11.09
CA ARG A 183 31.43 4.35 10.46
C ARG A 183 29.94 4.27 10.16
N ALA A 184 29.56 4.33 8.88
CA ALA A 184 28.24 3.88 8.49
C ALA A 184 28.15 2.38 8.75
N GLY A 185 27.05 1.94 9.35
CA GLY A 185 26.75 0.52 9.54
C GLY A 185 26.64 -0.28 8.24
N GLN A 186 26.10 -1.50 8.34
CA GLN A 186 25.67 -2.23 7.14
C GLN A 186 24.43 -1.58 6.49
N HIS A 187 23.65 -0.84 7.25
CA HIS A 187 22.41 -0.20 6.80
C HIS A 187 22.40 1.27 7.17
N LEU A 188 22.13 2.12 6.20
CA LEU A 188 21.97 3.56 6.36
C LEU A 188 20.51 3.94 6.07
N THR A 189 19.88 4.66 6.98
CA THR A 189 18.53 5.21 6.80
C THR A 189 18.56 6.72 6.96
N ILE A 190 18.03 7.44 5.98
CA ILE A 190 17.92 8.89 5.98
C ILE A 190 16.46 9.23 6.30
N ARG A 191 16.24 9.81 7.49
CA ARG A 191 14.90 10.16 7.96
C ARG A 191 14.40 11.41 7.25
N SER A 192 13.07 11.54 7.17
CA SER A 192 12.42 12.74 6.63
C SER A 192 12.75 14.02 7.43
N SER A 193 13.13 13.87 8.69
CA SER A 193 13.55 14.97 9.55
C SER A 193 14.94 15.50 9.19
N TRP A 194 15.75 14.77 8.42
CA TRP A 194 17.04 15.26 7.94
C TRP A 194 16.81 16.39 6.92
N ASP A 195 17.00 17.62 7.37
CA ASP A 195 16.81 18.86 6.61
C ASP A 195 18.13 19.58 6.32
N ARG A 196 19.26 18.98 6.70
CA ARG A 196 20.57 19.54 6.40
C ARG A 196 20.94 19.19 4.96
N ASP A 197 21.13 20.22 4.15
CA ASP A 197 21.88 20.13 2.88
C ASP A 197 23.40 19.95 3.15
N ASP A 198 23.77 19.43 4.32
CA ASP A 198 25.14 19.30 4.77
C ASP A 198 25.78 18.06 4.15
N MET A 199 26.28 18.23 2.93
CA MET A 199 27.08 17.25 2.21
C MET A 199 28.28 16.78 3.04
N THR A 200 28.85 17.63 3.91
CA THR A 200 30.11 17.32 4.62
C THR A 200 29.95 16.12 5.55
N VAL A 201 28.84 16.06 6.29
CA VAL A 201 28.53 14.95 7.20
C VAL A 201 28.37 13.64 6.44
N PHE A 202 27.69 13.66 5.30
CA PHE A 202 27.49 12.45 4.51
C PHE A 202 28.80 11.97 3.88
N THR A 203 29.59 12.90 3.32
CA THR A 203 30.84 12.59 2.62
C THR A 203 31.97 12.12 3.53
N SER A 204 31.92 12.42 4.83
CA SER A 204 32.93 11.97 5.79
C SER A 204 32.70 10.54 6.31
N MET A 205 31.54 9.94 6.03
CA MET A 205 31.22 8.59 6.50
C MET A 205 31.97 7.51 5.72
N ASP A 206 32.48 6.49 6.42
CA ASP A 206 32.92 5.25 5.76
C ASP A 206 31.71 4.43 5.28
N LEU A 207 31.49 4.43 3.97
CA LEU A 207 30.39 3.72 3.30
C LEU A 207 30.83 2.36 2.71
N SER A 208 32.06 1.93 2.95
CA SER A 208 32.64 0.71 2.35
C SER A 208 31.93 -0.58 2.76
N ARG A 209 31.34 -0.60 3.97
CA ARG A 209 30.58 -1.74 4.53
C ARG A 209 29.09 -1.69 4.18
N LEU A 210 28.61 -0.62 3.55
CA LEU A 210 27.18 -0.36 3.36
C LEU A 210 26.54 -1.37 2.40
N ARG A 211 25.43 -1.97 2.83
CA ARG A 211 24.63 -2.97 2.10
C ARG A 211 23.22 -2.48 1.78
N SER A 212 22.65 -1.60 2.59
CA SER A 212 21.35 -0.97 2.33
C SER A 212 21.39 0.53 2.55
N LEU A 213 20.76 1.29 1.64
CA LEU A 213 20.42 2.70 1.80
C LEU A 213 18.91 2.86 1.67
N THR A 214 18.27 3.51 2.63
CA THR A 214 16.83 3.85 2.60
C THR A 214 16.64 5.33 2.84
N VAL A 215 15.78 5.98 2.04
CA VAL A 215 15.51 7.41 2.15
C VAL A 215 14.01 7.62 2.33
N PHE A 216 13.61 8.22 3.45
CA PHE A 216 12.20 8.54 3.76
C PHE A 216 11.84 10.02 3.51
N GLY A 217 12.76 10.79 2.93
CA GLY A 217 12.61 12.22 2.71
C GLY A 217 13.07 12.66 1.32
N LYS A 218 13.65 13.86 1.26
CA LYS A 218 14.21 14.42 0.04
C LYS A 218 15.49 13.68 -0.33
N TRP A 219 15.53 13.17 -1.56
CA TRP A 219 16.74 12.65 -2.19
C TRP A 219 17.71 13.79 -2.49
N MET A 220 18.99 13.57 -2.17
CA MET A 220 20.08 14.47 -2.52
C MET A 220 21.10 13.71 -3.38
N PRO A 221 21.61 14.29 -4.49
CA PRO A 221 22.53 13.59 -5.40
C PRO A 221 23.80 13.05 -4.70
N PHE A 222 24.28 13.73 -3.67
CA PHE A 222 25.46 13.31 -2.90
C PHE A 222 25.23 12.08 -2.02
N PHE A 223 23.99 11.58 -1.91
CA PHE A 223 23.71 10.31 -1.23
C PHE A 223 24.27 9.08 -1.96
N ILE A 224 24.74 9.26 -3.20
CA ILE A 224 25.44 8.21 -3.94
C ILE A 224 26.94 8.51 -3.89
N SER A 225 27.71 7.48 -3.51
CA SER A 225 29.16 7.50 -3.55
C SER A 225 29.70 6.25 -4.24
N THR A 226 30.87 6.38 -4.88
CA THR A 226 31.63 5.25 -5.44
C THR A 226 32.17 4.28 -4.39
N ASP A 227 32.14 4.65 -3.12
CA ASP A 227 32.57 3.81 -1.99
C ASP A 227 31.52 2.77 -1.61
N MET A 228 30.27 2.95 -2.05
CA MET A 228 29.14 2.05 -1.81
C MET A 228 29.18 0.75 -2.64
N ARG A 229 30.35 0.14 -2.79
CA ARG A 229 30.59 -1.01 -3.67
C ARG A 229 29.86 -2.29 -3.25
N LEU A 230 29.44 -2.37 -1.99
CA LEU A 230 28.72 -3.51 -1.41
C LEU A 230 27.20 -3.33 -1.38
N LEU A 231 26.68 -2.18 -1.84
CA LEU A 231 25.26 -1.87 -1.74
C LEU A 231 24.41 -2.87 -2.53
N ARG A 232 23.43 -3.45 -1.86
CA ARG A 232 22.48 -4.45 -2.40
C ARG A 232 21.06 -3.92 -2.44
N VAL A 233 20.69 -3.04 -1.51
CA VAL A 233 19.34 -2.47 -1.41
C VAL A 233 19.41 -0.96 -1.50
N LEU A 234 18.69 -0.39 -2.45
CA LEU A 234 18.41 1.04 -2.55
C LEU A 234 16.91 1.22 -2.54
N ASP A 235 16.38 1.74 -1.45
CA ASP A 235 14.96 1.85 -1.19
C ASP A 235 14.54 3.31 -1.06
N LEU A 236 13.96 3.83 -2.15
CA LEU A 236 13.54 5.23 -2.30
C LEU A 236 12.02 5.33 -2.39
N GLU A 237 11.28 4.34 -1.87
CA GLU A 237 9.83 4.44 -1.80
C GLU A 237 9.40 5.72 -1.05
N ASP A 238 8.51 6.48 -1.67
CA ASP A 238 8.01 7.77 -1.19
C ASP A 238 9.06 8.90 -1.10
N ALA A 239 10.29 8.68 -1.58
CA ALA A 239 11.31 9.72 -1.63
C ALA A 239 11.00 10.76 -2.71
N SER A 240 11.29 12.03 -2.40
CA SER A 240 11.10 13.17 -3.31
C SER A 240 12.43 13.64 -3.90
N GLY A 241 12.41 14.44 -4.97
CA GLY A 241 13.61 15.10 -5.50
C GLY A 241 14.51 14.26 -6.41
N ILE A 242 14.38 12.92 -6.44
CA ILE A 242 15.19 12.09 -7.34
C ILE A 242 14.86 12.36 -8.82
N THR A 243 15.90 12.48 -9.63
CA THR A 243 15.81 12.75 -11.08
C THR A 243 16.26 11.54 -11.90
N VAL A 244 16.05 11.61 -13.21
CA VAL A 244 16.54 10.57 -14.14
C VAL A 244 18.06 10.57 -14.23
N ASP A 245 18.72 11.72 -14.07
CA ASP A 245 20.19 11.82 -14.11
C ASP A 245 20.82 11.15 -12.89
N ASP A 246 20.16 11.24 -11.72
CA ASP A 246 20.55 10.46 -10.54
C ASP A 246 20.48 8.95 -10.80
N LEU A 247 19.40 8.48 -11.46
CA LEU A 247 19.28 7.08 -11.86
C LEU A 247 20.39 6.67 -12.84
N GLU A 248 20.83 7.58 -13.71
CA GLU A 248 21.94 7.32 -14.61
C GLU A 248 23.23 7.05 -13.82
N GLN A 249 23.49 7.82 -12.76
CA GLN A 249 24.63 7.63 -11.87
C GLN A 249 24.51 6.35 -11.03
N ILE A 250 23.32 6.06 -10.46
CA ILE A 250 23.03 4.81 -9.73
C ILE A 250 23.44 3.59 -10.57
N GLY A 251 23.01 3.55 -11.83
CA GLY A 251 23.33 2.45 -12.74
C GLY A 251 24.83 2.28 -13.02
N LYS A 252 25.63 3.34 -12.89
CA LYS A 252 27.08 3.31 -13.13
C LYS A 252 27.88 2.90 -11.90
N VAL A 253 27.47 3.35 -10.71
CA VAL A 253 28.30 3.25 -9.49
C VAL A 253 27.91 2.14 -8.53
N LEU A 254 26.72 1.53 -8.68
CA LEU A 254 26.19 0.53 -7.75
C LEU A 254 26.05 -0.88 -8.38
N PRO A 255 27.12 -1.53 -8.87
CA PRO A 255 27.03 -2.75 -9.68
C PRO A 255 26.51 -3.99 -8.94
N ARG A 256 26.49 -3.98 -7.60
CA ARG A 256 26.02 -5.10 -6.76
C ARG A 256 24.56 -4.98 -6.33
N LEU A 257 23.86 -3.95 -6.81
CA LEU A 257 22.48 -3.70 -6.44
C LEU A 257 21.58 -4.88 -6.84
N LYS A 258 20.78 -5.35 -5.89
CA LYS A 258 19.82 -6.46 -6.03
C LYS A 258 18.37 -5.99 -5.89
N PHE A 259 18.13 -4.92 -5.14
CA PHE A 259 16.80 -4.35 -4.92
C PHE A 259 16.85 -2.85 -5.18
N LEU A 260 15.97 -2.38 -6.07
CA LEU A 260 15.71 -0.97 -6.31
C LEU A 260 14.21 -0.69 -6.19
N SER A 261 13.82 0.21 -5.29
CA SER A 261 12.46 0.74 -5.21
C SER A 261 12.48 2.23 -5.51
N LEU A 262 11.74 2.63 -6.54
CA LEU A 262 11.40 4.00 -6.94
C LEU A 262 9.90 4.26 -6.77
N ARG A 263 9.22 3.42 -5.98
CA ARG A 263 7.76 3.49 -5.84
C ARG A 263 7.35 4.89 -5.37
N ARG A 264 6.33 5.48 -6.03
CA ARG A 264 5.82 6.83 -5.74
C ARG A 264 6.84 7.97 -5.95
N CYS A 265 7.98 7.73 -6.60
CA CYS A 265 8.89 8.78 -7.08
C CYS A 265 8.32 9.43 -8.36
N LYS A 266 7.45 10.43 -8.18
CA LYS A 266 6.69 11.07 -9.26
C LYS A 266 7.54 11.80 -10.29
N ASN A 267 8.80 12.15 -10.03
CA ASN A 267 9.64 12.86 -11.01
C ASN A 267 10.30 11.92 -12.04
N ILE A 268 10.11 10.61 -11.91
CA ILE A 268 10.72 9.61 -12.80
C ILE A 268 9.73 9.18 -13.88
N TRP A 269 10.06 9.50 -15.14
CA TRP A 269 9.24 9.20 -16.32
C TRP A 269 9.90 8.21 -17.30
N ARG A 270 11.20 7.93 -17.14
CA ARG A 270 11.92 6.88 -17.87
C ARG A 270 12.93 6.18 -16.98
N LEU A 271 13.24 4.93 -17.29
CA LEU A 271 14.40 4.23 -16.74
C LEU A 271 15.59 4.36 -17.71
N PRO A 272 16.75 4.87 -17.26
CA PRO A 272 17.93 4.95 -18.12
C PRO A 272 18.53 3.57 -18.40
N GLU A 273 19.22 3.45 -19.54
CA GLU A 273 19.85 2.18 -19.94
C GLU A 273 21.00 1.75 -19.01
N SER A 274 21.62 2.69 -18.26
CA SER A 274 22.66 2.35 -17.29
C SER A 274 22.15 1.44 -16.17
N LEU A 275 20.87 1.56 -15.77
CA LEU A 275 20.26 0.63 -14.80
C LEU A 275 20.22 -0.81 -15.33
N CYS A 276 20.21 -0.99 -16.66
CA CYS A 276 20.28 -2.31 -17.27
C CYS A 276 21.68 -2.93 -17.23
N GLY A 277 22.70 -2.18 -16.77
CA GLY A 277 24.03 -2.70 -16.42
C GLY A 277 24.08 -3.39 -15.06
N LEU A 278 23.04 -3.24 -14.23
CA LEU A 278 22.94 -3.82 -12.89
C LEU A 278 22.65 -5.33 -12.93
N SER A 279 23.60 -6.14 -13.40
CA SER A 279 23.43 -7.59 -13.63
C SER A 279 22.97 -8.42 -12.42
N GLN A 280 23.11 -7.87 -11.20
CA GLN A 280 22.68 -8.52 -9.96
C GLN A 280 21.24 -8.17 -9.56
N LEU A 281 20.57 -7.26 -10.27
CA LEU A 281 19.25 -6.78 -9.90
C LEU A 281 18.22 -7.92 -9.94
N GLN A 282 17.54 -8.12 -8.80
CA GLN A 282 16.50 -9.14 -8.58
C GLN A 282 15.12 -8.51 -8.46
N THR A 283 15.02 -7.32 -7.84
CA THR A 283 13.77 -6.59 -7.65
C THR A 283 13.88 -5.16 -8.18
N LEU A 284 12.93 -4.78 -9.03
CA LEU A 284 12.68 -3.42 -9.48
C LEU A 284 11.22 -3.04 -9.18
N ASP A 285 11.00 -2.07 -8.29
CA ASP A 285 9.67 -1.53 -7.98
C ASP A 285 9.56 -0.08 -8.46
N VAL A 286 8.83 0.13 -9.55
CA VAL A 286 8.61 1.44 -10.21
C VAL A 286 7.12 1.81 -10.24
N ARG A 287 6.32 1.23 -9.35
CA ARG A 287 4.88 1.53 -9.28
C ARG A 287 4.63 2.98 -8.86
N TYR A 288 3.52 3.56 -9.33
CA TYR A 288 3.15 4.95 -9.04
C TYR A 288 4.23 5.96 -9.46
N THR A 289 4.94 5.68 -10.56
CA THR A 289 5.86 6.60 -11.25
C THR A 289 5.26 6.97 -12.61
N PHE A 290 5.84 7.88 -13.37
CA PHE A 290 5.38 8.17 -14.74
C PHE A 290 6.10 7.32 -15.80
N ILE A 291 6.71 6.20 -15.42
CA ILE A 291 7.35 5.28 -16.36
C ILE A 291 6.29 4.57 -17.18
N VAL A 292 6.27 4.85 -18.49
CA VAL A 292 5.31 4.27 -19.44
C VAL A 292 5.87 3.07 -20.22
N MET A 293 7.20 2.90 -20.25
CA MET A 293 7.87 1.86 -21.02
C MET A 293 9.13 1.40 -20.33
N LEU A 294 9.33 0.09 -20.27
CA LEU A 294 10.58 -0.51 -19.81
C LEU A 294 11.65 -0.44 -20.92
N PRO A 295 12.91 -0.11 -20.60
CA PRO A 295 13.98 0.05 -21.58
C PRO A 295 14.31 -1.30 -22.22
N ARG A 296 14.64 -1.31 -23.52
CA ARG A 296 14.98 -2.55 -24.26
C ARG A 296 16.11 -3.33 -23.59
N ALA A 297 17.09 -2.63 -23.02
CA ALA A 297 18.22 -3.25 -22.35
C ALA A 297 17.86 -4.03 -21.08
N ILE A 298 16.64 -3.91 -20.54
CA ILE A 298 16.21 -4.63 -19.32
C ILE A 298 16.31 -6.16 -19.47
N VAL A 299 16.25 -6.66 -20.70
CA VAL A 299 16.39 -8.09 -21.05
C VAL A 299 17.77 -8.67 -20.71
N LYS A 300 18.76 -7.80 -20.45
CA LYS A 300 20.11 -8.16 -19.97
C LYS A 300 20.13 -8.56 -18.49
N LEU A 301 19.10 -8.18 -17.72
CA LEU A 301 19.01 -8.43 -16.28
C LEU A 301 18.53 -9.87 -16.00
N LYS A 302 19.38 -10.86 -16.27
CA LYS A 302 19.00 -12.29 -16.19
C LYS A 302 18.64 -12.80 -14.80
N LYS A 303 18.99 -12.06 -13.73
CA LYS A 303 18.65 -12.38 -12.34
C LYS A 303 17.36 -11.71 -11.85
N LEU A 304 16.68 -10.94 -12.71
CA LEU A 304 15.50 -10.19 -12.34
C LEU A 304 14.32 -11.13 -12.10
N GLN A 305 13.76 -11.09 -10.89
CA GLN A 305 12.67 -11.95 -10.44
C GLN A 305 11.37 -11.16 -10.27
N TYR A 306 11.46 -9.88 -9.89
CA TYR A 306 10.31 -9.03 -9.61
C TYR A 306 10.44 -7.70 -10.35
N VAL A 307 9.59 -7.49 -11.36
CA VAL A 307 9.36 -6.18 -11.97
C VAL A 307 7.98 -5.73 -11.55
N ARG A 308 7.89 -4.73 -10.68
CA ARG A 308 6.63 -4.14 -10.26
C ARG A 308 6.51 -2.80 -10.92
N ALA A 309 5.59 -2.69 -11.86
CA ALA A 309 5.35 -1.49 -12.63
C ALA A 309 3.85 -1.23 -12.75
N GLY A 310 3.51 0.00 -13.12
CA GLY A 310 2.15 0.48 -13.27
C GLY A 310 1.62 1.26 -12.07
N ASN A 311 0.57 2.03 -12.34
CA ASN A 311 -0.10 2.97 -11.46
C ASN A 311 -1.56 2.56 -11.21
N THR A 312 -2.10 1.69 -12.06
CA THR A 312 -3.43 1.12 -11.86
C THR A 312 -3.35 -0.05 -10.90
N ILE A 313 -3.87 0.19 -9.70
CA ILE A 313 -5.06 -0.52 -9.24
C ILE A 313 -5.92 0.54 -8.56
N SER A 314 -7.19 0.64 -8.95
CA SER A 314 -8.19 1.58 -8.44
C SER A 314 -8.14 1.70 -6.91
N SER A 315 -8.63 2.84 -6.41
CA SER A 315 -8.78 3.27 -5.02
C SER A 315 -8.96 2.17 -3.93
N SER A 316 -9.43 0.97 -4.28
CA SER A 316 -9.36 -0.29 -3.51
C SER A 316 -8.03 -0.64 -2.83
N ASP A 317 -6.87 -0.49 -3.49
CA ASP A 317 -5.58 -0.77 -2.82
C ASP A 317 -5.15 0.38 -1.88
N GLU A 318 -5.71 1.58 -2.08
CA GLU A 318 -5.58 2.75 -1.19
C GLU A 318 -6.53 2.67 0.02
N TYR A 319 -7.66 1.95 -0.06
CA TYR A 319 -8.58 1.74 1.06
C TYR A 319 -8.02 0.81 2.15
N ASP A 320 -7.24 -0.22 1.77
CA ASP A 320 -6.47 -1.01 2.76
C ASP A 320 -5.44 -0.12 3.51
N GLU A 321 -4.96 0.97 2.89
CA GLU A 321 -3.98 1.92 3.46
C GLU A 321 -4.64 3.08 4.25
N THR A 322 -5.80 3.62 3.81
CA THR A 322 -6.48 4.76 4.46
C THR A 322 -7.28 4.37 5.69
N VAL A 323 -7.93 3.19 5.70
CA VAL A 323 -8.62 2.66 6.90
C VAL A 323 -7.62 2.30 8.01
N ALA A 324 -6.36 2.01 7.67
CA ALA A 324 -5.28 1.78 8.64
C ALA A 324 -4.82 3.05 9.39
N SER A 325 -5.26 4.24 8.96
CA SER A 325 -4.85 5.54 9.49
C SER A 325 -5.84 6.14 10.50
N LEU A 326 -7.00 5.51 10.71
CA LEU A 326 -7.99 5.95 11.70
C LEU A 326 -7.59 5.49 13.11
N PRO A 327 -7.66 6.35 14.14
CA PRO A 327 -7.53 5.93 15.52
C PRO A 327 -8.67 4.98 15.88
N ALA A 328 -8.37 3.91 16.63
CA ALA A 328 -9.41 3.09 17.25
C ALA A 328 -10.28 3.98 18.15
N ALA A 329 -11.58 3.99 17.90
CA ALA A 329 -12.53 4.80 18.65
C ALA A 329 -12.59 4.37 20.13
N GLY A 330 -12.45 5.34 21.02
CA GLY A 330 -12.80 5.29 22.43
C GLY A 330 -13.49 6.60 22.78
N VAL A 331 -14.74 6.48 23.20
CA VAL A 331 -15.77 7.51 23.45
C VAL A 331 -15.39 8.42 24.64
N ASP A 332 -15.59 9.74 24.52
CA ASP A 332 -16.62 10.43 25.33
C ASP A 332 -16.94 11.83 24.80
N ARG A 333 -18.24 12.11 24.68
CA ARG A 333 -18.82 13.40 24.27
C ARG A 333 -19.27 14.11 25.54
N THR A 334 -18.66 15.23 25.87
CA THR A 334 -19.36 16.31 26.58
C THR A 334 -18.98 17.63 25.92
N ALA A 335 -19.88 18.14 25.09
CA ALA A 335 -19.85 19.52 24.62
C ALA A 335 -21.15 20.17 25.08
N THR A 336 -21.04 21.15 25.98
CA THR A 336 -22.07 22.15 26.24
C THR A 336 -21.88 23.34 25.30
N PRO A 337 -22.97 23.97 24.81
CA PRO A 337 -22.89 25.00 23.77
C PRO A 337 -22.54 26.37 24.36
N LEU A 338 -21.78 27.17 23.61
CA LEU A 338 -21.69 28.61 23.80
C LEU A 338 -21.85 29.30 22.44
N GLU A 339 -23.08 29.76 22.25
CA GLU A 339 -23.55 31.04 21.71
C GLU A 339 -22.76 31.78 20.62
N ASP A 340 -23.52 32.03 19.56
CA ASP A 340 -23.56 33.16 18.61
C ASP A 340 -22.63 34.35 18.86
N GLY A 341 -22.01 34.78 17.75
CA GLY A 341 -21.28 36.03 17.62
C GLY A 341 -21.05 36.34 16.15
N ASP A 342 -22.11 36.83 15.51
CA ASP A 342 -22.14 37.50 14.22
C ASP A 342 -21.14 38.67 14.18
N ASP A 343 -20.32 38.77 13.14
CA ASP A 343 -20.10 40.05 12.43
C ASP A 343 -19.29 39.84 11.15
N GLY A 344 -19.80 40.43 10.07
CA GLY A 344 -19.28 40.29 8.72
C GLY A 344 -17.99 41.07 8.44
N THR A 345 -17.46 40.87 7.23
CA THR A 345 -17.34 41.92 6.21
C THR A 345 -16.55 41.35 5.03
N ALA A 346 -17.17 41.39 3.85
CA ALA A 346 -16.54 41.11 2.57
C ALA A 346 -15.62 42.27 2.16
N ALA A 347 -14.42 41.96 1.65
CA ALA A 347 -13.68 42.88 0.79
C ALA A 347 -12.81 42.11 -0.21
N THR A 348 -13.30 42.06 -1.44
CA THR A 348 -12.56 41.84 -2.68
C THR A 348 -11.54 42.96 -2.87
N MET A 349 -10.32 42.68 -3.35
CA MET A 349 -9.63 43.53 -4.36
C MET A 349 -8.28 42.96 -4.85
N HIS A 350 -8.26 42.72 -6.17
CA HIS A 350 -7.25 42.98 -7.19
C HIS A 350 -5.74 42.82 -6.96
N ALA A 351 -5.17 42.07 -7.91
CA ALA A 351 -3.76 41.96 -8.27
C ALA A 351 -3.13 43.29 -8.69
N GLN A 352 -1.85 43.47 -8.35
CA GLN A 352 -0.93 44.32 -9.10
C GLN A 352 0.45 43.66 -9.25
N THR A 353 0.88 43.67 -10.49
CA THR A 353 2.20 43.35 -11.06
C THR A 353 3.28 44.33 -10.60
N GLY A 354 4.48 43.83 -10.33
CA GLY A 354 5.68 44.64 -10.16
C GLY A 354 6.94 43.82 -10.47
N ASP A 355 7.52 44.07 -11.64
CA ASP A 355 8.82 43.55 -12.08
C ASP A 355 9.97 44.20 -11.29
N VAL A 356 10.93 43.39 -10.84
CA VAL A 356 12.32 43.82 -10.61
C VAL A 356 13.25 42.72 -11.13
N GLN A 357 14.03 43.06 -12.16
CA GLN A 357 15.10 42.24 -12.73
C GLN A 357 16.41 42.42 -11.96
N THR A 358 17.18 41.32 -11.86
CA THR A 358 18.66 41.13 -11.82
C THR A 358 19.00 39.99 -10.84
N SER A 359 19.84 38.99 -11.08
CA SER A 359 20.67 38.57 -12.22
C SER A 359 21.05 37.08 -12.06
N THR A 360 20.83 36.32 -13.13
CA THR A 360 21.44 35.06 -13.61
C THR A 360 22.59 34.40 -12.83
N HIS A 361 22.39 33.14 -12.45
CA HIS A 361 23.36 32.06 -12.69
C HIS A 361 22.65 30.88 -13.38
N SER A 362 23.13 30.57 -14.59
CA SER A 362 22.44 29.77 -15.61
C SER A 362 22.40 28.28 -15.30
N THR A 363 21.18 27.75 -15.34
CA THR A 363 20.82 26.35 -15.57
C THR A 363 21.25 25.91 -16.98
N SER A 364 21.81 24.71 -17.12
CA SER A 364 22.01 24.08 -18.43
C SER A 364 20.67 23.54 -18.95
N CYS A 365 19.94 24.36 -19.68
CA CYS A 365 18.74 23.97 -20.40
C CYS A 365 19.06 23.12 -21.64
N MET A 366 18.37 22.00 -21.78
CA MET A 366 18.35 21.11 -22.96
C MET A 366 17.72 21.77 -24.21
N PRO A 367 18.00 21.26 -25.43
CA PRO A 367 17.48 21.81 -26.68
C PRO A 367 15.96 21.57 -26.87
N ARG A 368 15.24 22.61 -27.34
CA ARG A 368 13.77 22.66 -27.53
C ARG A 368 13.19 21.63 -28.52
N SER A 369 14.00 20.96 -29.35
CA SER A 369 13.53 20.01 -30.37
C SER A 369 13.20 18.61 -29.84
N SER A 370 13.83 18.17 -28.75
CA SER A 370 13.54 16.87 -28.12
C SER A 370 12.27 16.91 -27.25
N VAL A 371 11.98 18.07 -26.67
CA VAL A 371 10.81 18.30 -25.80
C VAL A 371 9.51 18.31 -26.60
N SER A 372 9.49 18.85 -27.83
CA SER A 372 8.26 18.88 -28.66
C SER A 372 7.89 17.49 -29.23
N SER A 373 8.86 16.65 -29.56
CA SER A 373 8.63 15.25 -30.00
C SER A 373 8.16 14.36 -28.85
N TRP A 374 8.71 14.56 -27.65
CA TRP A 374 8.26 13.86 -26.45
C TRP A 374 6.95 14.40 -25.90
N LEU A 375 6.74 15.71 -25.85
CA LEU A 375 5.46 16.30 -25.46
C LEU A 375 4.35 15.98 -26.46
N SER A 376 4.62 15.85 -27.76
CA SER A 376 3.60 15.38 -28.71
C SER A 376 3.29 13.89 -28.54
N LYS A 377 4.26 13.05 -28.15
CA LYS A 377 3.99 11.68 -27.66
C LYS A 377 3.25 11.69 -26.32
N PHE A 378 3.59 12.60 -25.41
CA PHE A 378 3.01 12.76 -24.07
C PHE A 378 1.57 13.27 -24.13
N CYS A 379 1.27 14.19 -25.05
CA CYS A 379 -0.05 14.72 -25.36
C CYS A 379 -0.91 13.72 -26.14
N ARG A 380 -0.31 12.83 -26.95
CA ARG A 380 -1.00 11.64 -27.48
C ARG A 380 -1.24 10.58 -26.40
N THR A 381 -0.45 10.55 -25.33
CA THR A 381 -0.64 9.70 -24.15
C THR A 381 -1.44 10.38 -23.03
N ARG A 382 -2.18 11.46 -23.29
CA ARG A 382 -3.30 11.91 -22.42
C ARG A 382 -4.46 10.89 -22.38
N ARG A 383 -4.31 9.72 -23.02
CA ARG A 383 -5.18 8.55 -22.96
C ARG A 383 -4.45 7.34 -22.37
N LEU A 384 -3.73 7.54 -21.28
CA LEU A 384 -3.11 6.46 -20.53
C LEU A 384 -3.91 6.25 -19.23
N ASP A 385 -5.24 6.21 -19.38
CA ASP A 385 -6.24 6.03 -18.31
C ASP A 385 -6.06 4.69 -17.56
N ASN A 386 -5.24 3.80 -18.12
CA ASN A 386 -5.10 2.42 -17.69
C ASN A 386 -3.80 2.13 -16.91
N GLY A 387 -2.93 3.14 -16.70
CA GLY A 387 -1.79 3.09 -15.78
C GLY A 387 -0.79 1.93 -15.91
N GLY A 388 -0.77 1.15 -17.00
CA GLY A 388 0.20 0.06 -17.22
C GLY A 388 1.49 0.52 -17.91
N VAL A 389 2.44 -0.40 -18.08
CA VAL A 389 3.70 -0.14 -18.79
C VAL A 389 3.85 -1.01 -20.03
N LYS A 390 4.46 -0.44 -21.07
CA LYS A 390 4.89 -1.19 -22.25
C LYS A 390 6.16 -1.99 -21.95
N VAL A 391 6.16 -3.26 -22.35
CA VAL A 391 7.34 -4.14 -22.25
C VAL A 391 8.10 -4.23 -23.58
N PRO A 392 9.44 -4.41 -23.55
CA PRO A 392 10.24 -4.55 -24.76
C PRO A 392 10.21 -5.99 -25.31
N ALA A 393 10.55 -6.14 -26.60
CA ALA A 393 10.83 -7.44 -27.19
C ALA A 393 12.01 -8.14 -26.47
N GLY A 394 11.93 -9.46 -26.32
CA GLY A 394 12.91 -10.27 -25.60
C GLY A 394 12.73 -10.29 -24.08
N ILE A 395 11.71 -9.61 -23.52
CA ILE A 395 11.42 -9.68 -22.08
C ILE A 395 11.06 -11.11 -21.66
N GLY A 396 10.46 -11.91 -22.55
CA GLY A 396 10.12 -13.30 -22.31
C GLY A 396 11.34 -14.21 -22.07
N GLU A 397 12.55 -13.75 -22.42
CA GLU A 397 13.81 -14.47 -22.21
C GLU A 397 14.36 -14.31 -20.77
N LEU A 398 13.62 -13.66 -19.87
CA LEU A 398 13.94 -13.56 -18.45
C LEU A 398 13.33 -14.73 -17.69
N ALA A 399 13.98 -15.90 -17.77
CA ALA A 399 13.49 -17.16 -17.20
C ALA A 399 13.30 -17.14 -15.67
N ALA A 400 14.00 -16.26 -14.94
CA ALA A 400 13.89 -16.11 -13.49
C ALA A 400 12.71 -15.21 -13.05
N LEU A 401 11.97 -14.62 -13.98
CA LEU A 401 10.94 -13.63 -13.66
C LEU A 401 9.67 -14.29 -13.09
N HIS A 402 9.37 -14.00 -11.83
CA HIS A 402 8.19 -14.52 -11.11
C HIS A 402 7.05 -13.51 -11.01
N THR A 403 7.36 -12.22 -11.00
CA THR A 403 6.35 -11.15 -10.96
C THR A 403 6.62 -10.14 -12.05
N LEU A 404 5.62 -9.92 -12.88
CA LEU A 404 5.54 -8.79 -13.78
C LEU A 404 4.33 -7.91 -13.37
N GLY A 405 4.56 -6.61 -13.30
CA GLY A 405 3.56 -5.61 -12.94
C GLY A 405 2.46 -5.48 -13.98
N VAL A 406 1.79 -4.34 -14.00
CA VAL A 406 0.70 -4.09 -14.96
C VAL A 406 1.29 -3.77 -16.33
N VAL A 407 1.06 -4.63 -17.30
CA VAL A 407 1.48 -4.47 -18.69
C VAL A 407 0.34 -3.88 -19.51
N ASP A 408 0.61 -2.80 -20.23
CA ASP A 408 -0.36 -2.21 -21.16
C ASP A 408 -0.26 -2.90 -22.53
N VAL A 409 -1.38 -3.47 -23.00
CA VAL A 409 -1.49 -4.15 -24.30
C VAL A 409 -2.30 -3.38 -25.34
N ASN A 410 -2.82 -2.19 -25.01
CA ASN A 410 -3.50 -1.29 -25.96
C ASN A 410 -2.54 -0.34 -26.70
N VAL A 411 -1.26 -0.39 -26.37
CA VAL A 411 -0.23 0.45 -27.00
C VAL A 411 0.29 -0.16 -28.31
N ALA A 412 0.89 0.67 -29.17
CA ALA A 412 1.59 0.18 -30.37
C ALA A 412 2.58 -0.93 -30.00
N GLY A 413 2.42 -2.13 -30.57
CA GLY A 413 3.21 -3.31 -30.23
C GLY A 413 2.63 -4.18 -29.09
N GLY A 414 1.42 -3.91 -28.59
CA GLY A 414 0.76 -4.71 -27.55
C GLY A 414 0.61 -6.19 -27.92
N LYS A 415 0.33 -6.51 -29.19
CA LYS A 415 0.36 -7.89 -29.71
C LYS A 415 1.73 -8.55 -29.56
N ALA A 416 2.81 -7.80 -29.76
CA ALA A 416 4.16 -8.31 -29.51
C ALA A 416 4.42 -8.49 -28.01
N SER A 417 3.92 -7.59 -27.15
CA SER A 417 3.96 -7.76 -25.70
C SER A 417 3.29 -9.08 -25.27
N LEU A 418 2.07 -9.38 -25.75
CA LEU A 418 1.37 -10.63 -25.45
C LEU A 418 2.16 -11.87 -25.91
N LYS A 419 2.78 -11.82 -27.10
CA LYS A 419 3.68 -12.90 -27.57
C LYS A 419 4.87 -13.12 -26.63
N GLU A 420 5.44 -12.05 -26.09
CA GLU A 420 6.53 -12.16 -25.10
C GLU A 420 6.03 -12.69 -23.76
N LEU A 421 4.85 -12.27 -23.30
CA LEU A 421 4.25 -12.78 -22.06
C LEU A 421 4.07 -14.30 -22.11
N LYS A 422 3.65 -14.85 -23.25
CA LYS A 422 3.47 -16.29 -23.45
C LYS A 422 4.74 -17.13 -23.24
N LYS A 423 5.92 -16.52 -23.33
CA LYS A 423 7.20 -17.22 -23.19
C LYS A 423 7.60 -17.48 -21.74
N PHE A 424 7.00 -16.80 -20.77
CA PHE A 424 7.35 -17.00 -19.36
C PHE A 424 6.87 -18.35 -18.86
N THR A 425 7.74 -19.07 -18.16
CA THR A 425 7.46 -20.41 -17.64
C THR A 425 7.27 -20.45 -16.13
N GLN A 426 7.74 -19.43 -15.40
CA GLN A 426 7.75 -19.36 -13.93
C GLN A 426 6.96 -18.17 -13.38
N LEU A 427 6.13 -17.53 -14.20
CA LEU A 427 5.39 -16.34 -13.80
C LEU A 427 4.29 -16.71 -12.81
N ARG A 428 4.36 -16.14 -11.60
CA ARG A 428 3.38 -16.32 -10.52
C ARG A 428 2.42 -15.15 -10.40
N LYS A 429 2.83 -13.97 -10.83
CA LYS A 429 1.98 -12.77 -10.79
C LYS A 429 2.07 -11.95 -12.06
N LEU A 430 0.91 -11.63 -12.61
CA LEU A 430 0.77 -10.81 -13.82
C LEU A 430 -0.36 -9.80 -13.65
N GLY A 431 -0.10 -8.55 -14.05
CA GLY A 431 -1.13 -7.55 -14.30
C GLY A 431 -1.19 -7.21 -15.78
N VAL A 432 -2.37 -7.04 -16.34
CA VAL A 432 -2.57 -6.59 -17.72
C VAL A 432 -3.66 -5.53 -17.75
N CYS A 433 -3.44 -4.46 -18.50
CA CYS A 433 -4.44 -3.43 -18.76
C CYS A 433 -4.46 -3.08 -20.25
N GLY A 434 -5.42 -2.26 -20.67
CA GLY A 434 -5.59 -1.99 -22.09
C GLY A 434 -6.16 -3.18 -22.85
N VAL A 435 -6.88 -4.06 -22.16
CA VAL A 435 -7.48 -5.23 -22.78
C VAL A 435 -8.73 -4.79 -23.54
N SER A 436 -8.81 -5.18 -24.81
CA SER A 436 -9.92 -4.87 -25.72
C SER A 436 -10.34 -6.14 -26.46
N ARG A 437 -11.42 -6.06 -27.23
CA ARG A 437 -11.88 -7.18 -28.06
C ARG A 437 -10.80 -7.73 -29.00
N GLU A 438 -9.98 -6.85 -29.56
CA GLU A 438 -8.96 -7.23 -30.55
C GLU A 438 -7.84 -8.10 -29.96
N ASN A 439 -7.54 -7.94 -28.67
CA ASN A 439 -6.41 -8.60 -28.01
C ASN A 439 -6.83 -9.63 -26.94
N TRP A 440 -8.14 -9.78 -26.70
CA TRP A 440 -8.71 -10.69 -25.72
C TRP A 440 -8.28 -12.14 -25.90
N HIS A 441 -8.49 -12.70 -27.11
CA HIS A 441 -8.13 -14.10 -27.37
C HIS A 441 -6.61 -14.36 -27.25
N ASP A 442 -5.79 -13.38 -27.64
CA ASP A 442 -4.34 -13.46 -27.46
C ASP A 442 -4.00 -13.49 -25.96
N LEU A 443 -4.68 -12.70 -25.12
CA LEU A 443 -4.53 -12.73 -23.66
C LEU A 443 -5.02 -14.04 -23.05
N CYS A 444 -6.17 -14.58 -23.47
CA CYS A 444 -6.64 -15.89 -23.02
C CYS A 444 -5.62 -16.99 -23.33
N SER A 445 -5.02 -16.96 -24.53
CA SER A 445 -3.94 -17.88 -24.90
C SER A 445 -2.70 -17.72 -24.01
N VAL A 446 -2.36 -16.48 -23.60
CA VAL A 446 -1.30 -16.22 -22.62
C VAL A 446 -1.66 -16.86 -21.29
N ILE A 447 -2.84 -16.56 -20.73
CA ILE A 447 -3.26 -17.04 -19.40
C ILE A 447 -3.28 -18.57 -19.35
N SER A 448 -3.85 -19.24 -20.35
CA SER A 448 -3.88 -20.70 -20.41
C SER A 448 -2.51 -21.37 -20.47
N GLY A 449 -1.46 -20.66 -20.91
CA GLY A 449 -0.09 -21.16 -20.89
C GLY A 449 0.61 -21.10 -19.53
N HIS A 450 0.03 -20.46 -18.50
CA HIS A 450 0.71 -20.18 -17.24
C HIS A 450 0.15 -21.01 -16.07
N ALA A 451 0.59 -22.26 -15.95
CA ALA A 451 0.12 -23.19 -14.91
C ALA A 451 0.46 -22.78 -13.46
N HIS A 452 1.55 -22.00 -13.27
CA HIS A 452 2.04 -21.55 -11.96
C HIS A 452 1.51 -20.15 -11.55
N LEU A 453 0.55 -19.60 -12.30
CA LEU A 453 0.04 -18.26 -12.03
C LEU A 453 -0.83 -18.25 -10.76
N GLU A 454 -0.32 -17.57 -9.73
CA GLU A 454 -0.97 -17.43 -8.43
C GLU A 454 -1.82 -16.16 -8.34
N SER A 455 -1.44 -15.09 -9.05
CA SER A 455 -2.14 -13.81 -8.98
C SER A 455 -2.28 -13.15 -10.35
N LEU A 456 -3.53 -12.93 -10.76
CA LEU A 456 -3.88 -12.29 -12.02
C LEU A 456 -4.67 -11.00 -11.76
N SER A 457 -4.31 -9.91 -12.46
CA SER A 457 -5.07 -8.67 -12.50
C SER A 457 -5.31 -8.28 -13.95
N VAL A 458 -6.56 -8.10 -14.36
CA VAL A 458 -6.92 -7.71 -15.72
C VAL A 458 -7.82 -6.49 -15.69
N GLN A 459 -7.47 -5.46 -16.45
CA GLN A 459 -8.30 -4.29 -16.69
C GLN A 459 -8.73 -4.25 -18.15
N VAL A 460 -10.04 -4.40 -18.37
CA VAL A 460 -10.72 -4.33 -19.66
C VAL A 460 -11.15 -2.89 -19.91
N ASN A 461 -10.91 -2.41 -21.12
CA ASN A 461 -11.29 -1.05 -21.53
C ASN A 461 -12.78 -0.97 -21.86
N ASN A 462 -13.34 0.24 -21.70
CA ASN A 462 -14.68 0.55 -22.16
C ASN A 462 -14.65 0.80 -23.67
N ASP A 463 -14.92 -0.23 -24.47
CA ASP A 463 -15.10 -0.09 -25.91
C ASP A 463 -16.54 0.39 -26.19
N LYS A 464 -16.69 1.45 -27.00
CA LYS A 464 -17.99 2.10 -27.28
C LYS A 464 -19.00 1.22 -28.04
N GLU A 465 -18.59 0.04 -28.50
CA GLU A 465 -19.37 -0.81 -29.42
C GLU A 465 -19.90 -2.12 -28.79
N GLY A 466 -19.90 -2.25 -27.46
CA GLY A 466 -20.74 -3.26 -26.79
C GLY A 466 -20.53 -4.71 -27.27
N VAL A 467 -19.28 -5.17 -27.41
CA VAL A 467 -18.98 -6.60 -27.64
C VAL A 467 -17.78 -7.03 -26.80
N TYR A 468 -17.91 -8.18 -26.15
CA TYR A 468 -17.49 -8.33 -24.76
C TYR A 468 -16.39 -9.36 -24.51
N ALA A 469 -15.55 -9.11 -23.51
CA ALA A 469 -14.60 -10.07 -22.99
C ALA A 469 -15.34 -11.23 -22.29
N ARG A 470 -15.59 -12.33 -23.02
CA ARG A 470 -16.11 -13.57 -22.45
C ARG A 470 -14.93 -14.39 -21.94
N LEU A 471 -14.80 -14.55 -20.62
CA LEU A 471 -13.67 -15.30 -20.07
C LEU A 471 -13.72 -16.81 -20.36
N ASP A 472 -14.86 -17.34 -20.84
CA ASP A 472 -14.96 -18.75 -21.28
C ASP A 472 -13.98 -19.11 -22.42
N ASP A 473 -13.38 -18.11 -23.09
CA ASP A 473 -12.31 -18.30 -24.06
C ASP A 473 -11.00 -18.83 -23.43
N ILE A 474 -10.86 -18.80 -22.10
CA ILE A 474 -9.71 -19.37 -21.38
C ILE A 474 -9.91 -20.88 -21.28
N THR A 475 -9.37 -21.62 -22.25
CA THR A 475 -9.55 -23.07 -22.39
C THR A 475 -8.91 -23.90 -21.27
N GLN A 476 -7.87 -23.36 -20.62
CA GLN A 476 -7.20 -24.00 -19.49
C GLN A 476 -7.06 -23.01 -18.33
N ALA A 477 -7.69 -23.32 -17.21
CA ALA A 477 -7.66 -22.50 -16.00
C ALA A 477 -6.31 -22.65 -15.27
N PRO A 478 -5.71 -21.55 -14.76
CA PRO A 478 -4.53 -21.64 -13.90
C PRO A 478 -4.91 -22.21 -12.53
N MET A 479 -4.73 -23.52 -12.32
CA MET A 479 -5.17 -24.23 -11.10
C MET A 479 -4.54 -23.72 -9.78
N THR A 480 -3.44 -22.95 -9.88
CA THR A 480 -2.72 -22.37 -8.74
C THR A 480 -3.20 -20.97 -8.37
N LEU A 481 -4.20 -20.43 -9.07
CA LEU A 481 -4.66 -19.05 -8.91
C LEU A 481 -5.31 -18.83 -7.54
N ASN A 482 -4.67 -18.03 -6.69
CA ASN A 482 -5.18 -17.68 -5.37
C ASN A 482 -5.73 -16.26 -5.29
N SER A 483 -5.38 -15.40 -6.26
CA SER A 483 -5.84 -14.02 -6.32
C SER A 483 -6.22 -13.62 -7.72
N LEU A 484 -7.47 -13.17 -7.88
CA LEU A 484 -7.98 -12.65 -9.14
C LEU A 484 -8.52 -11.25 -8.94
N LYS A 485 -8.09 -10.32 -9.78
CA LYS A 485 -8.61 -8.96 -9.84
C LYS A 485 -9.07 -8.66 -11.26
N LEU A 486 -10.34 -8.33 -11.44
CA LEU A 486 -10.91 -7.96 -12.74
C LEU A 486 -11.51 -6.57 -12.64
N TYR A 487 -11.21 -5.72 -13.61
CA TYR A 487 -11.62 -4.31 -13.66
C TYR A 487 -12.21 -3.96 -15.02
N GLY A 488 -13.22 -3.08 -15.02
CA GLY A 488 -13.81 -2.50 -16.23
C GLY A 488 -15.08 -3.24 -16.69
N HIS A 489 -15.38 -3.18 -17.98
CA HIS A 489 -16.56 -3.84 -18.54
C HIS A 489 -16.32 -5.35 -18.70
N VAL A 490 -16.69 -6.12 -17.67
CA VAL A 490 -16.56 -7.59 -17.65
C VAL A 490 -17.97 -8.16 -17.72
N GLN A 491 -18.24 -8.97 -18.74
CA GLN A 491 -19.61 -9.40 -19.04
C GLN A 491 -19.93 -10.83 -18.67
N ILE A 492 -18.98 -11.74 -18.90
CA ILE A 492 -19.15 -13.14 -18.54
C ILE A 492 -17.87 -13.58 -17.85
N LEU A 493 -18.01 -13.89 -16.55
CA LEU A 493 -16.97 -14.57 -15.78
C LEU A 493 -16.86 -16.01 -16.28
N PRO A 494 -15.65 -16.56 -16.40
CA PRO A 494 -15.47 -17.89 -16.92
C PRO A 494 -16.05 -18.92 -15.97
N SER A 495 -16.65 -19.94 -16.55
CA SER A 495 -17.15 -21.12 -15.85
C SER A 495 -16.13 -21.78 -14.90
N TRP A 496 -14.81 -21.66 -15.12
CA TRP A 496 -13.81 -22.18 -14.19
C TRP A 496 -13.66 -21.36 -12.90
N ILE A 497 -13.99 -20.06 -12.86
CA ILE A 497 -14.04 -19.29 -11.59
C ILE A 497 -15.06 -19.93 -10.64
N MET A 498 -16.15 -20.46 -11.20
CA MET A 498 -17.23 -21.11 -10.45
C MET A 498 -16.78 -22.37 -9.70
N HIS A 499 -15.75 -23.04 -10.23
CA HIS A 499 -15.28 -24.34 -9.75
C HIS A 499 -13.88 -24.27 -9.13
N HIS A 500 -13.33 -23.06 -8.94
CA HIS A 500 -11.94 -22.89 -8.51
C HIS A 500 -11.79 -22.98 -6.99
N GLU A 501 -11.41 -24.14 -6.46
CA GLU A 501 -11.32 -24.36 -5.00
C GLU A 501 -10.16 -23.60 -4.31
N ASN A 502 -9.16 -23.14 -5.05
CA ASN A 502 -7.97 -22.50 -4.49
C ASN A 502 -8.03 -20.97 -4.43
N LEU A 503 -9.10 -20.34 -4.96
CA LEU A 503 -9.19 -18.88 -5.01
C LEU A 503 -9.47 -18.36 -3.60
N LYS A 504 -8.59 -17.51 -3.06
CA LYS A 504 -8.67 -16.98 -1.69
C LYS A 504 -8.99 -15.48 -1.64
N LYS A 505 -8.76 -14.78 -2.75
CA LYS A 505 -8.93 -13.32 -2.86
C LYS A 505 -9.42 -12.94 -4.26
N GLY A 506 -10.70 -12.60 -4.37
CA GLY A 506 -11.26 -11.93 -5.54
C GLY A 506 -11.46 -10.43 -5.31
N ASN A 507 -11.09 -9.59 -6.27
CA ASN A 507 -11.64 -8.23 -6.39
C ASN A 507 -12.27 -8.10 -7.77
N LEU A 508 -13.51 -7.66 -7.83
CA LEU A 508 -14.23 -7.48 -9.07
C LEU A 508 -14.74 -6.04 -9.11
N GLU A 509 -14.35 -5.30 -10.15
CA GLU A 509 -14.88 -3.99 -10.46
C GLU A 509 -15.51 -4.09 -11.84
N MET A 510 -16.83 -4.07 -11.88
CA MET A 510 -17.64 -4.24 -13.08
C MET A 510 -18.30 -2.92 -13.43
N THR A 511 -18.15 -2.52 -14.69
CA THR A 511 -19.02 -1.53 -15.31
C THR A 511 -20.29 -2.25 -15.75
N VAL A 512 -21.43 -1.81 -15.25
CA VAL A 512 -22.73 -2.47 -15.47
C VAL A 512 -23.60 -1.60 -16.36
N VAL A 513 -24.08 -2.20 -17.42
CA VAL A 513 -24.99 -1.63 -18.41
C VAL A 513 -26.35 -2.31 -18.34
N THR A 514 -26.43 -3.59 -17.97
CA THR A 514 -27.69 -4.35 -17.91
C THR A 514 -27.85 -5.14 -16.61
N GLN A 515 -29.10 -5.40 -16.19
CA GLN A 515 -29.40 -6.23 -15.01
C GLN A 515 -28.83 -7.66 -15.14
N GLU A 516 -28.83 -8.21 -16.37
CA GLU A 516 -28.29 -9.54 -16.67
C GLU A 516 -26.81 -9.70 -16.22
N GLU A 517 -26.03 -8.61 -16.23
CA GLU A 517 -24.62 -8.62 -15.82
C GLU A 517 -24.45 -8.80 -14.30
N ILE A 518 -25.42 -8.34 -13.50
CA ILE A 518 -25.45 -8.59 -12.05
C ILE A 518 -25.93 -10.00 -11.77
N ASP A 519 -26.94 -10.48 -12.49
CA ASP A 519 -27.50 -11.82 -12.30
C ASP A 519 -26.43 -12.91 -12.48
N VAL A 520 -25.48 -12.74 -13.42
CA VAL A 520 -24.32 -13.63 -13.59
C VAL A 520 -23.43 -13.71 -12.34
N ILE A 521 -23.31 -12.61 -11.58
CA ILE A 521 -22.55 -12.59 -10.32
C ILE A 521 -23.29 -13.39 -9.25
N GLU A 522 -24.63 -13.36 -9.24
CA GLU A 522 -25.45 -14.11 -8.29
C GLU A 522 -25.33 -15.62 -8.48
N GLU A 523 -25.04 -16.06 -9.71
CA GLU A 523 -24.84 -17.48 -10.00
C GLU A 523 -23.49 -18.01 -9.53
N LEU A 524 -22.54 -17.15 -9.15
CA LEU A 524 -21.18 -17.53 -8.74
C LEU A 524 -21.18 -18.48 -7.54
N ARG A 525 -20.76 -19.74 -7.76
CA ARG A 525 -20.67 -20.78 -6.72
C ARG A 525 -19.25 -20.91 -6.13
N CYS A 526 -18.51 -19.80 -6.02
CA CYS A 526 -17.15 -19.83 -5.50
C CYS A 526 -17.18 -19.93 -3.97
N GLY A 527 -16.80 -21.09 -3.44
CA GLY A 527 -16.90 -21.43 -2.02
C GLY A 527 -15.96 -20.70 -1.07
N ASP A 528 -15.21 -19.68 -1.51
CA ASP A 528 -14.56 -18.68 -0.66
C ASP A 528 -14.10 -17.40 -1.44
N VAL A 529 -14.69 -16.26 -1.04
CA VAL A 529 -14.19 -14.86 -1.02
C VAL A 529 -13.93 -14.08 -2.34
N PHE A 530 -14.92 -13.27 -2.75
CA PHE A 530 -14.65 -11.93 -3.26
C PHE A 530 -14.53 -10.97 -2.07
N HIS A 531 -13.37 -10.36 -1.88
CA HIS A 531 -13.21 -9.36 -0.82
C HIS A 531 -13.99 -8.10 -1.14
N ARG A 532 -14.05 -7.73 -2.42
CA ARG A 532 -14.73 -6.52 -2.88
C ARG A 532 -15.36 -6.74 -4.25
N LEU A 533 -16.63 -6.40 -4.35
CA LEU A 533 -17.35 -6.22 -5.59
C LEU A 533 -17.67 -4.73 -5.74
N CYS A 534 -17.25 -4.12 -6.83
CA CYS A 534 -17.58 -2.74 -7.17
C CYS A 534 -18.39 -2.75 -8.45
N VAL A 535 -19.58 -2.20 -8.39
CA VAL A 535 -20.51 -2.07 -9.51
C VAL A 535 -20.55 -0.61 -9.92
N LYS A 536 -20.42 -0.35 -11.22
CA LYS A 536 -20.45 1.01 -11.79
C LYS A 536 -21.55 1.10 -12.85
N PRO A 537 -22.78 1.42 -12.44
CA PRO A 537 -23.90 1.59 -13.37
C PRO A 537 -23.66 2.80 -14.28
N THR A 538 -23.92 2.65 -15.57
CA THR A 538 -23.70 3.72 -16.57
C THR A 538 -24.96 4.33 -17.14
N GLU A 539 -26.13 3.72 -16.92
CA GLU A 539 -27.42 4.20 -17.42
C GLU A 539 -28.38 4.50 -16.26
N ASP A 540 -29.32 5.43 -16.49
CA ASP A 540 -30.38 5.75 -15.53
C ASP A 540 -31.36 4.57 -15.42
N GLY A 541 -31.89 4.29 -14.22
CA GLY A 541 -32.92 3.25 -14.06
C GLY A 541 -32.92 2.54 -12.70
N GLU A 542 -33.26 1.25 -12.71
CA GLU A 542 -33.29 0.39 -11.54
C GLU A 542 -32.17 -0.65 -11.61
N LEU A 543 -31.51 -0.90 -10.47
CA LEU A 543 -30.52 -1.95 -10.30
C LEU A 543 -30.95 -2.86 -9.17
N HIS A 544 -31.25 -4.12 -9.48
CA HIS A 544 -31.55 -5.11 -8.48
C HIS A 544 -30.26 -5.85 -8.11
N VAL A 545 -29.93 -5.81 -6.83
CA VAL A 545 -28.80 -6.55 -6.26
C VAL A 545 -29.43 -7.60 -5.37
N GLY A 546 -29.66 -8.80 -5.90
CA GLY A 546 -30.30 -9.92 -5.21
C GLY A 546 -31.61 -10.33 -5.83
N LYS A 547 -32.03 -11.57 -5.53
CA LYS A 547 -33.33 -12.05 -5.95
C LYS A 547 -34.43 -11.36 -5.15
N LEU A 548 -35.32 -10.69 -5.88
CA LEU A 548 -36.63 -10.31 -5.36
C LEU A 548 -37.43 -11.60 -5.18
N GLU A 549 -38.07 -11.80 -4.02
CA GLU A 549 -38.90 -12.98 -3.79
C GLU A 549 -39.99 -13.05 -4.87
N ASP A 550 -39.88 -13.99 -5.82
CA ASP A 550 -41.09 -14.51 -6.42
C ASP A 550 -41.81 -15.31 -5.32
N GLY A 551 -43.14 -15.28 -5.28
CA GLY A 551 -43.91 -15.99 -4.26
C GLY A 551 -43.75 -17.51 -4.27
N SER A 552 -42.77 -18.07 -4.99
CA SER A 552 -42.49 -19.50 -5.02
C SER A 552 -41.48 -19.87 -3.92
N ARG A 553 -42.02 -20.53 -2.91
CA ARG A 553 -41.31 -21.00 -1.71
C ARG A 553 -40.45 -22.23 -2.01
N GLU A 554 -39.73 -22.27 -3.14
CA GLU A 554 -38.75 -23.33 -3.39
C GLU A 554 -37.45 -22.99 -2.69
N ARG A 555 -37.44 -23.29 -1.39
CA ARG A 555 -36.23 -23.49 -0.61
C ARG A 555 -35.52 -24.72 -1.20
N ARG A 556 -34.80 -24.54 -2.32
CA ARG A 556 -33.88 -25.57 -2.82
C ARG A 556 -32.92 -25.87 -1.66
N ASP A 557 -32.92 -27.12 -1.19
CA ASP A 557 -31.96 -27.63 -0.22
C ASP A 557 -30.55 -27.34 -0.74
N TRP A 558 -29.98 -26.23 -0.29
CA TRP A 558 -28.67 -25.79 -0.74
C TRP A 558 -27.62 -26.39 0.19
N SER A 559 -26.99 -27.46 -0.27
CA SER A 559 -25.82 -28.08 0.34
C SER A 559 -24.49 -27.50 -0.16
N GLY A 560 -24.53 -26.42 -0.95
CA GLY A 560 -23.35 -25.76 -1.51
C GLY A 560 -22.67 -24.78 -0.56
N LYS A 561 -21.35 -24.57 -0.75
CA LYS A 561 -20.57 -23.57 0.00
C LYS A 561 -21.13 -22.15 -0.24
N GLU A 562 -21.20 -21.35 0.82
CA GLU A 562 -21.71 -19.97 0.84
C GLU A 562 -20.79 -19.04 0.02
N PHE A 563 -21.36 -18.22 -0.87
CA PHE A 563 -20.61 -17.17 -1.57
C PHE A 563 -20.53 -15.92 -0.66
N ARG A 564 -19.35 -15.28 -0.57
CA ARG A 564 -19.11 -14.19 0.39
C ARG A 564 -18.48 -12.99 -0.30
N VAL A 565 -19.13 -11.83 -0.17
CA VAL A 565 -18.69 -10.53 -0.69
C VAL A 565 -18.54 -9.55 0.47
N ARG A 566 -17.35 -9.43 1.06
CA ARG A 566 -17.21 -8.62 2.28
C ARG A 566 -17.55 -7.14 2.06
N VAL A 567 -17.14 -6.59 0.92
CA VAL A 567 -17.38 -5.20 0.55
C VAL A 567 -18.16 -5.16 -0.76
N LEU A 568 -19.38 -4.64 -0.71
CA LEU A 568 -20.14 -4.26 -1.90
C LEU A 568 -20.01 -2.76 -2.08
N GLU A 569 -19.53 -2.32 -3.24
CA GLU A 569 -19.44 -0.92 -3.60
C GLU A 569 -20.30 -0.62 -4.82
N ILE A 570 -21.11 0.43 -4.74
CA ILE A 570 -21.90 0.95 -5.85
C ILE A 570 -21.38 2.35 -6.14
N ASP A 571 -20.77 2.53 -7.31
CA ASP A 571 -20.20 3.79 -7.79
C ASP A 571 -21.14 4.38 -8.81
N CYS A 572 -21.96 5.34 -8.37
CA CYS A 572 -23.07 5.89 -9.13
C CYS A 572 -22.67 7.21 -9.82
N SER A 573 -22.93 7.25 -11.13
CA SER A 573 -22.79 8.45 -11.96
C SER A 573 -24.05 8.83 -12.75
N CYS A 574 -25.15 8.12 -12.48
CA CYS A 574 -26.44 8.22 -13.16
C CYS A 574 -27.57 8.38 -12.12
N ARG A 575 -28.83 8.52 -12.57
CA ARG A 575 -30.00 8.46 -11.69
C ARG A 575 -30.42 7.02 -11.49
N LEU A 576 -30.30 6.51 -10.28
CA LEU A 576 -30.43 5.07 -10.03
C LEU A 576 -31.27 4.78 -8.79
N HIS A 577 -32.16 3.81 -8.89
CA HIS A 577 -32.79 3.18 -7.73
C HIS A 577 -32.21 1.78 -7.55
N VAL A 578 -31.48 1.56 -6.47
CA VAL A 578 -30.87 0.28 -6.12
C VAL A 578 -31.79 -0.46 -5.16
N THR A 579 -32.28 -1.63 -5.56
CA THR A 579 -33.03 -2.51 -4.66
C THR A 579 -32.15 -3.67 -4.23
N CYS A 580 -31.91 -3.79 -2.93
CA CYS A 580 -31.25 -4.94 -2.34
C CYS A 580 -32.27 -6.04 -2.07
N GLY A 581 -32.19 -7.15 -2.81
CA GLY A 581 -33.04 -8.33 -2.65
C GLY A 581 -32.49 -9.36 -1.67
N HIS A 582 -33.19 -10.49 -1.55
CA HIS A 582 -32.71 -11.63 -0.78
C HIS A 582 -31.62 -12.37 -1.55
N TRP A 583 -30.43 -12.46 -0.96
CA TRP A 583 -29.36 -13.33 -1.46
C TRP A 583 -29.33 -14.59 -0.64
N VAL A 584 -29.68 -15.72 -1.25
CA VAL A 584 -29.58 -17.04 -0.57
C VAL A 584 -28.14 -17.35 -0.17
N ASN A 585 -27.15 -16.75 -0.86
CA ASN A 585 -25.73 -17.07 -0.73
C ASN A 585 -24.81 -15.83 -0.77
N MET A 586 -25.15 -14.66 -0.22
CA MET A 586 -24.19 -13.53 -0.15
C MET A 586 -24.15 -12.86 1.21
N TYR A 587 -22.97 -12.86 1.81
CA TYR A 587 -22.65 -12.17 3.06
C TYR A 587 -21.91 -10.86 2.76
N VAL A 588 -22.50 -9.72 3.15
CA VAL A 588 -21.94 -8.36 2.97
C VAL A 588 -21.67 -7.72 4.32
N GLU A 589 -20.40 -7.40 4.61
CA GLU A 589 -20.01 -6.74 5.87
C GLU A 589 -20.09 -5.21 5.75
N LEU A 590 -19.77 -4.68 4.58
CA LEU A 590 -19.66 -3.25 4.31
C LEU A 590 -20.31 -2.93 2.95
N LEU A 591 -21.28 -2.01 2.97
CA LEU A 591 -21.82 -1.38 1.77
C LEU A 591 -21.15 -0.01 1.60
N ILE A 592 -20.56 0.26 0.44
CA ILE A 592 -20.03 1.59 0.07
C ILE A 592 -20.87 2.12 -1.07
N VAL A 593 -21.43 3.30 -0.88
CA VAL A 593 -22.18 4.03 -1.90
C VAL A 593 -21.38 5.28 -2.24
N ARG A 594 -20.95 5.39 -3.50
CA ARG A 594 -20.30 6.59 -4.04
C ARG A 594 -21.25 7.30 -4.98
N CYS A 595 -21.47 8.57 -4.73
CA CYS A 595 -22.26 9.45 -5.59
C CYS A 595 -21.35 10.52 -6.18
N SER A 596 -21.44 10.72 -7.49
CA SER A 596 -20.80 11.84 -8.19
C SER A 596 -21.79 13.00 -8.33
N SER A 597 -21.27 14.23 -8.49
CA SER A 597 -22.09 15.45 -8.47
C SER A 597 -23.22 15.40 -9.50
N GLY A 598 -24.48 15.47 -9.04
CA GLY A 598 -25.68 15.52 -9.89
C GLY A 598 -26.46 14.21 -10.05
N SER A 599 -26.02 13.11 -9.44
CA SER A 599 -26.77 11.84 -9.39
C SER A 599 -27.87 11.87 -8.31
N SER A 600 -29.09 11.46 -8.66
CA SER A 600 -30.13 11.09 -7.69
C SER A 600 -30.04 9.57 -7.49
N LEU A 601 -29.70 9.14 -6.28
CA LEU A 601 -29.57 7.73 -5.94
C LEU A 601 -30.55 7.44 -4.81
N GLU A 602 -31.32 6.38 -4.99
CA GLU A 602 -32.16 5.79 -3.95
C GLU A 602 -31.65 4.37 -3.70
N VAL A 603 -31.60 3.94 -2.45
CA VAL A 603 -31.21 2.58 -2.08
C VAL A 603 -32.30 2.03 -1.20
N SER A 604 -32.85 0.86 -1.50
CA SER A 604 -33.88 0.21 -0.70
C SER A 604 -33.49 -1.23 -0.36
N GLY A 605 -34.04 -1.78 0.73
CA GLY A 605 -33.88 -3.19 1.07
C GLY A 605 -32.62 -3.55 1.86
N LEU A 606 -32.00 -2.60 2.58
CA LEU A 606 -30.79 -2.88 3.38
C LEU A 606 -30.95 -4.04 4.36
N GLN A 607 -32.17 -4.28 4.86
CA GLN A 607 -32.51 -5.37 5.77
C GLN A 607 -32.26 -6.77 5.18
N TYR A 608 -32.18 -6.88 3.86
CA TYR A 608 -31.95 -8.12 3.13
C TYR A 608 -30.46 -8.44 2.96
N LEU A 609 -29.56 -7.48 3.18
CA LEU A 609 -28.11 -7.70 3.17
C LEU A 609 -27.67 -8.40 4.47
N PHE A 610 -27.34 -9.69 4.37
CA PHE A 610 -26.94 -10.49 5.52
C PHE A 610 -25.49 -10.17 5.95
N GLY A 611 -25.28 -9.90 7.24
CA GLY A 611 -23.96 -9.61 7.81
C GLY A 611 -23.53 -8.14 7.83
N LEU A 612 -24.40 -7.22 7.39
CA LEU A 612 -24.07 -5.81 7.23
C LEU A 612 -23.71 -5.16 8.57
N ASN A 613 -22.46 -4.67 8.67
CA ASN A 613 -21.93 -4.00 9.86
C ASN A 613 -21.78 -2.49 9.65
N GLU A 614 -21.48 -2.06 8.43
CA GLU A 614 -21.22 -0.65 8.12
C GLU A 614 -21.82 -0.27 6.75
N VAL A 615 -22.29 0.98 6.65
CA VAL A 615 -22.74 1.61 5.40
C VAL A 615 -21.95 2.90 5.24
N TRP A 616 -21.23 3.08 4.13
CA TRP A 616 -20.40 4.25 3.88
C TRP A 616 -20.99 5.04 2.73
N LEU A 617 -21.35 6.29 2.97
CA LEU A 617 -21.82 7.21 1.95
C LEU A 617 -20.71 8.21 1.63
N ARG A 618 -20.34 8.29 0.36
CA ARG A 618 -19.16 9.02 -0.13
C ARG A 618 -19.49 9.91 -1.31
N GLY A 619 -18.80 11.04 -1.41
CA GLY A 619 -18.89 11.93 -2.56
C GLY A 619 -19.96 13.01 -2.38
N SER A 620 -20.69 13.32 -3.46
CA SER A 620 -21.73 14.35 -3.46
C SER A 620 -23.10 13.68 -3.50
N TYR A 621 -23.84 13.77 -2.39
CA TYR A 621 -25.16 13.17 -2.20
C TYR A 621 -26.11 14.18 -1.55
N GLY A 622 -27.41 14.04 -1.79
CA GLY A 622 -28.43 14.84 -1.13
C GLY A 622 -28.73 14.37 0.29
N ASP A 623 -29.25 15.27 1.13
CA ASP A 623 -29.67 14.94 2.50
C ASP A 623 -30.78 13.88 2.54
N GLU A 624 -31.65 13.85 1.53
CA GLU A 624 -32.73 12.87 1.39
C GLU A 624 -32.21 11.42 1.41
N LEU A 625 -31.15 11.10 0.65
CA LEU A 625 -30.56 9.77 0.63
C LEU A 625 -29.96 9.39 1.99
N LYS A 626 -29.32 10.35 2.66
CA LYS A 626 -28.75 10.13 4.00
C LYS A 626 -29.84 9.83 5.02
N GLU A 627 -30.92 10.61 5.03
CA GLU A 627 -32.06 10.42 5.91
C GLU A 627 -32.77 9.08 5.64
N ASP A 628 -32.91 8.72 4.37
CA ASP A 628 -33.52 7.46 3.94
C ASP A 628 -32.73 6.23 4.41
N LEU A 629 -31.40 6.23 4.19
CA LEU A 629 -30.51 5.17 4.67
C LEU A 629 -30.56 5.06 6.19
N GLN A 630 -30.55 6.18 6.91
CA GLN A 630 -30.62 6.18 8.37
C GLN A 630 -31.96 5.61 8.86
N ARG A 631 -33.08 5.99 8.22
CA ARG A 631 -34.41 5.46 8.52
C ARG A 631 -34.46 3.94 8.36
N GLN A 632 -33.95 3.41 7.25
CA GLN A 632 -33.88 1.96 7.01
C GLN A 632 -33.05 1.22 8.06
N ILE A 633 -31.94 1.83 8.53
CA ILE A 633 -31.10 1.25 9.60
C ILE A 633 -31.86 1.22 10.93
N ASP A 634 -32.61 2.27 11.23
CA ASP A 634 -33.38 2.37 12.47
C ASP A 634 -34.57 1.40 12.50
N GLU A 635 -35.20 1.16 11.35
CA GLU A 635 -36.34 0.26 11.15
C GLU A 635 -35.95 -1.23 11.00
N MET A 636 -34.65 -1.57 11.09
CA MET A 636 -34.22 -2.97 10.99
C MET A 636 -34.80 -3.86 12.11
N PRO A 637 -35.14 -5.14 11.82
CA PRO A 637 -35.78 -6.05 12.77
C PRO A 637 -35.01 -6.22 14.10
N GLU A 638 -35.75 -6.27 15.20
CA GLU A 638 -35.19 -6.54 16.54
C GLU A 638 -34.43 -7.88 16.56
N GLY A 639 -33.18 -7.87 17.03
CA GLY A 639 -32.29 -9.03 17.06
C GLY A 639 -31.21 -9.06 15.97
N LYS A 640 -31.28 -8.20 14.94
CA LYS A 640 -30.14 -7.95 14.03
C LYS A 640 -29.25 -6.84 14.60
N LYS A 641 -27.93 -6.99 14.45
CA LYS A 641 -26.98 -5.91 14.76
C LYS A 641 -27.19 -4.78 13.74
N LYS A 642 -27.57 -3.59 14.20
CA LYS A 642 -27.75 -2.42 13.34
C LYS A 642 -26.39 -1.97 12.77
N PRO A 643 -26.27 -1.73 11.45
CA PRO A 643 -25.02 -1.26 10.87
C PRO A 643 -24.75 0.20 11.22
N VAL A 644 -23.48 0.60 11.19
CA VAL A 644 -23.06 1.99 11.42
C VAL A 644 -22.99 2.75 10.10
N LEU A 645 -23.76 3.82 9.98
CA LEU A 645 -23.65 4.76 8.86
C LEU A 645 -22.45 5.69 9.06
N LYS A 646 -21.51 5.72 8.10
CA LYS A 646 -20.38 6.64 8.06
C LYS A 646 -20.46 7.54 6.83
N LEU A 647 -20.17 8.81 7.04
CA LEU A 647 -20.22 9.85 6.01
C LEU A 647 -18.80 10.32 5.72
N GLU A 648 -18.43 10.37 4.44
CA GLU A 648 -17.15 10.90 3.99
C GLU A 648 -17.42 11.87 2.84
N GLU A 649 -17.61 13.13 3.21
CA GLU A 649 -17.85 14.22 2.26
C GLU A 649 -16.58 14.48 1.44
N ALA A 650 -16.76 14.83 0.16
CA ALA A 650 -15.64 15.21 -0.68
C ALA A 650 -14.92 16.42 -0.07
N GLN A 651 -13.61 16.30 0.21
CA GLN A 651 -12.83 17.49 0.55
C GLN A 651 -12.92 18.48 -0.60
N PRO A 652 -13.26 19.76 -0.35
CA PRO A 652 -13.32 20.75 -1.42
C PRO A 652 -11.93 20.83 -2.06
N HIS A 653 -11.87 20.51 -3.36
CA HIS A 653 -10.67 20.77 -4.15
C HIS A 653 -10.38 22.27 -4.06
N SER A 654 -9.27 22.63 -3.42
CA SER A 654 -8.70 23.98 -3.55
C SER A 654 -8.42 24.20 -5.03
N SER A 655 -9.12 25.19 -5.58
CA SER A 655 -9.15 25.56 -6.99
C SER A 655 -7.81 26.07 -7.48
#